data_AF-V9HIA1-F1
#
_entry.id   AF-V9HIA1-F1
#
_cell.length_a   1.000
_cell.length_b   1.000
_cell.length_c   1.000
_cell.angle_alpha   90.00
_cell.angle_beta   90.00
_cell.angle_gamma   90.00
#
_symmetry.space_group_name_H-M   'P 1'
#
loop_
_entity.id
_entity.type
_entity.pdbx_description
1 polymer ?
#
loop_
_entity_poly.entity_id
_entity_poly.type
_entity_poly.pdbx_seq_one_letter_code
_entity_poly.pdbx_strand_id
1 'polypeptide(L)'
;MIRKKLYKKSKPIVALTAIAAMLITGVTPVRATVNSNTDFAPNAVQQSAQKYRNVMYYGDWSIWGGQGNFYPKDIPADQLTHLNFAFVDFDAQGVLKFTDKDAATGHPLGNAGVTYGDVNGGILNAFQVLKSENPNLKIGVSLGGWSKSGDFSVIAANPSIRANFVKNVMAFIKYTNMDFVDIDWEYPASLRDPDKVDNTNDEGTTKATPADKENFIILLQDLKNALNKQGTELGKTYELSVAIPAGKAKVDEGIDVAKLFNVVDFANIMTYDMAGAWSTVSGHQTALYTNPKSPFKGECLSVDESVNYYIANGAKPEKIVIGAAYYTRGWEKVSNNGPDAANPGLFGTAAVVNKDADLSPTPGALNEAPIKNGEGGRAGGVWSYNALSQLKSKYTGLKEYWDDSAKAPYLYNETTGAFFTYDNARSIQEKAKYVKEHNLGGMIAWMASQDAKTTSTKHDELTKVTKESLFGSGSLDNYTLTYNNLNITSKLTTSKPAWGSGSVINLSFTNNEKLSESGEVLSSVETAAKTLKNVKLYIKTNGITITGAQHPSPAVKQENGYYVIDFSVSYDGKLMKPGQTISFDLNIAESIDNLNGLVSVELSQRMYSTSPEMGRQFIYGSPVSPDDNTAPVINGATNKQIYIGDSFNPLSGITASDKEDGDLTSKITVSGTVDTTKAGSYNLTYSVVDSKGLKATTIVTITVSEKTSTNTAPVINGVTNKEIKIGSAFNPLTGITASDKEDGDLTNKIVVSGTVDTTKAGAYNLTYSVTDSKGLVTTAKATITVVNDTTPEIPTYSPTKAYVAGDIVMYNGVKYKAKWWTQGETPGANQWGAWEKIN
;
A
#
# COMPACT_ATOMS: atom_id res chain seq x y z
N MET A 1 1.91 -80.14 3.39
CA MET A 1 3.12 -79.37 3.77
C MET A 1 2.70 -78.11 4.51
N ILE A 2 3.49 -77.75 5.53
CA ILE A 2 3.24 -76.83 6.65
C ILE A 2 3.45 -75.37 6.15
N ARG A 3 2.63 -74.34 6.46
CA ARG A 3 2.65 -73.53 7.71
C ARG A 3 1.45 -72.58 7.84
N LYS A 4 0.99 -72.49 9.10
CA LYS A 4 -0.11 -71.70 9.68
C LYS A 4 0.27 -70.23 9.92
N LYS A 5 -0.74 -69.34 9.89
CA LYS A 5 -0.75 -68.03 10.59
C LYS A 5 -1.81 -68.08 11.70
N LEU A 6 -1.49 -67.52 12.87
CA LEU A 6 -2.42 -67.32 14.00
C LEU A 6 -2.15 -65.98 14.67
N TYR A 7 -3.26 -65.35 15.07
CA TYR A 7 -3.45 -64.08 15.77
C TYR A 7 -2.86 -64.02 17.19
N LYS A 8 -2.58 -62.79 17.69
CA LYS A 8 -3.14 -62.28 18.97
C LYS A 8 -2.90 -60.78 19.23
N LYS A 9 -3.90 -60.20 19.92
CA LYS A 9 -4.05 -58.81 20.43
C LYS A 9 -3.29 -58.58 21.74
N SER A 10 -3.02 -57.32 22.06
CA SER A 10 -2.86 -56.80 23.44
C SER A 10 -3.21 -55.29 23.54
N LYS A 11 -3.92 -54.93 24.63
CA LYS A 11 -4.23 -53.55 25.10
C LYS A 11 -3.01 -52.93 25.84
N PRO A 12 -3.08 -51.67 26.33
CA PRO A 12 -3.58 -51.46 27.70
C PRO A 12 -4.37 -50.14 27.95
N ILE A 13 -4.81 -50.02 29.21
CA ILE A 13 -5.73 -49.07 29.85
C ILE A 13 -4.95 -48.04 30.70
N VAL A 14 -5.38 -46.78 30.64
CA VAL A 14 -5.52 -45.70 31.66
C VAL A 14 -4.55 -45.60 32.87
N ALA A 15 -4.06 -44.38 33.12
CA ALA A 15 -3.94 -43.82 34.47
C ALA A 15 -4.16 -42.29 34.46
N LEU A 16 -5.15 -41.83 35.23
CA LEU A 16 -5.39 -40.45 35.67
C LEU A 16 -4.46 -40.12 36.85
N THR A 17 -3.96 -38.88 36.92
CA THR A 17 -3.72 -38.18 38.19
C THR A 17 -3.95 -36.68 38.02
N ALA A 18 -4.53 -36.06 39.06
CA ALA A 18 -5.01 -34.69 39.09
C ALA A 18 -4.29 -33.88 40.19
N ILE A 19 -4.04 -32.59 39.88
CA ILE A 19 -4.05 -31.38 40.73
C ILE A 19 -3.07 -31.27 41.92
N ALA A 20 -2.16 -30.27 41.88
CA ALA A 20 -2.17 -29.10 42.79
C ALA A 20 -1.04 -28.07 42.53
N ALA A 21 -1.48 -26.81 42.43
CA ALA A 21 -0.86 -25.48 42.53
C ALA A 21 0.63 -25.27 42.90
N MET A 22 1.27 -24.32 42.20
CA MET A 22 1.83 -23.09 42.81
C MET A 22 2.12 -22.03 41.73
N LEU A 23 1.42 -20.89 41.81
CA LEU A 23 1.71 -19.67 41.07
C LEU A 23 3.00 -19.04 41.62
N ILE A 24 3.95 -18.73 40.73
CA ILE A 24 5.00 -17.74 40.99
C ILE A 24 4.91 -16.68 39.90
N THR A 25 4.76 -15.44 40.35
CA THR A 25 4.75 -14.19 39.60
C THR A 25 6.04 -13.97 38.83
N GLY A 26 5.93 -13.70 37.53
CA GLY A 26 7.07 -13.36 36.68
C GLY A 26 6.65 -12.47 35.53
N VAL A 27 6.74 -11.16 35.75
CA VAL A 27 6.53 -10.10 34.76
C VAL A 27 7.57 -10.26 33.65
N THR A 28 7.14 -10.41 32.40
CA THR A 28 8.01 -10.22 31.22
C THR A 28 7.34 -9.29 30.21
N PRO A 29 8.12 -8.43 29.54
CA PRO A 29 7.62 -7.25 28.88
C PRO A 29 6.96 -7.59 27.54
N VAL A 30 5.89 -6.87 27.25
CA VAL A 30 5.24 -6.82 25.92
C VAL A 30 6.28 -6.33 24.91
N ARG A 31 6.75 -7.24 24.04
CA ARG A 31 7.30 -6.85 22.74
C ARG A 31 6.11 -6.52 21.85
N ALA A 32 5.92 -5.23 21.57
CA ALA A 32 4.98 -4.78 20.57
C ALA A 32 5.49 -5.22 19.18
N THR A 33 4.85 -6.23 18.61
CA THR A 33 4.93 -6.52 17.19
C THR A 33 4.10 -5.45 16.49
N VAL A 34 4.74 -4.50 15.82
CA VAL A 34 4.05 -3.55 14.94
C VAL A 34 3.69 -4.32 13.67
N ASN A 35 2.46 -4.84 13.63
CA ASN A 35 1.83 -5.25 12.38
C ASN A 35 1.42 -3.97 11.64
N SER A 36 2.18 -3.58 10.63
CA SER A 36 1.78 -2.54 9.69
C SER A 36 0.77 -3.12 8.69
N ASN A 37 -0.49 -3.27 9.13
CA ASN A 37 -1.64 -3.30 8.23
C ASN A 37 -2.13 -1.86 8.11
N THR A 38 -1.63 -1.12 7.12
CA THR A 38 -2.27 0.14 6.73
C THR A 38 -3.18 -0.16 5.55
N ASP A 39 -4.47 -0.18 5.86
CA ASP A 39 -5.57 -0.19 4.92
C ASP A 39 -5.48 1.04 4.02
N PHE A 40 -5.16 0.82 2.74
CA PHE A 40 -5.36 1.80 1.68
C PHE A 40 -6.68 1.48 0.99
N ALA A 41 -7.76 2.14 1.43
CA ALA A 41 -8.89 2.39 0.56
C ALA A 41 -8.62 3.73 -0.16
N PRO A 42 -8.16 3.74 -1.42
CA PRO A 42 -8.30 4.97 -2.20
C PRO A 42 -9.79 5.24 -2.33
N ASN A 43 -10.21 6.50 -2.10
CA ASN A 43 -11.57 6.93 -2.35
C ASN A 43 -12.03 6.39 -3.70
N ALA A 44 -12.95 5.43 -3.66
CA ALA A 44 -13.55 4.87 -4.85
C ALA A 44 -14.26 6.03 -5.55
N VAL A 45 -13.66 6.51 -6.65
CA VAL A 45 -14.42 7.23 -7.66
C VAL A 45 -15.54 6.26 -8.00
N GLN A 46 -16.78 6.64 -7.65
CA GLN A 46 -17.96 5.83 -7.87
C GLN A 46 -18.08 5.64 -9.38
N GLN A 47 -17.53 4.53 -9.87
CA GLN A 47 -17.57 4.13 -11.25
C GLN A 47 -19.05 4.05 -11.64
N SER A 48 -19.47 4.79 -12.67
CA SER A 48 -20.82 4.63 -13.20
C SER A 48 -20.98 3.17 -13.59
N ALA A 49 -21.95 2.47 -13.01
CA ALA A 49 -22.17 1.06 -13.31
C ALA A 49 -22.30 0.87 -14.82
N GLN A 50 -21.45 0.04 -15.41
CA GLN A 50 -21.49 -0.23 -16.85
C GLN A 50 -22.86 -0.83 -17.19
N LYS A 51 -23.61 -0.15 -18.08
CA LYS A 51 -25.02 -0.47 -18.34
C LYS A 51 -25.22 -1.85 -18.98
N TYR A 52 -24.31 -2.25 -19.86
CA TYR A 52 -24.39 -3.49 -20.64
C TYR A 52 -23.18 -4.38 -20.39
N ARG A 53 -23.33 -5.68 -20.64
CA ARG A 53 -22.26 -6.67 -20.64
C ARG A 53 -22.06 -7.25 -22.04
N ASN A 54 -20.81 -7.34 -22.46
CA ASN A 54 -20.35 -8.24 -23.52
C ASN A 54 -19.52 -9.35 -22.84
N VAL A 55 -20.11 -10.53 -22.72
CA VAL A 55 -19.56 -11.68 -22.00
C VAL A 55 -19.09 -12.74 -23.00
N MET A 56 -17.98 -13.40 -22.73
CA MET A 56 -17.44 -14.43 -23.59
C MET A 56 -17.01 -15.65 -22.79
N TYR A 57 -17.33 -16.85 -23.25
CA TYR A 57 -16.72 -18.07 -22.73
C TYR A 57 -15.34 -18.34 -23.35
N TYR A 58 -14.42 -18.86 -22.56
CA TYR A 58 -13.13 -19.39 -23.00
C TYR A 58 -12.89 -20.74 -22.36
N GLY A 59 -12.86 -21.80 -23.17
CA GLY A 59 -12.58 -23.17 -22.73
C GLY A 59 -11.08 -23.41 -22.50
N ASP A 60 -10.70 -24.16 -21.47
CA ASP A 60 -9.32 -24.56 -21.23
C ASP A 60 -8.72 -25.35 -22.41
N TRP A 61 -9.56 -26.12 -23.11
CA TRP A 61 -9.23 -26.85 -24.32
C TRP A 61 -8.91 -25.95 -25.55
N SER A 62 -9.18 -24.64 -25.48
CA SER A 62 -8.95 -23.70 -26.60
C SER A 62 -7.50 -23.64 -27.05
N ILE A 63 -6.56 -23.93 -26.14
CA ILE A 63 -5.12 -23.83 -26.39
C ILE A 63 -4.57 -25.00 -27.22
N TRP A 64 -5.38 -26.05 -27.42
CA TRP A 64 -4.94 -27.23 -28.14
C TRP A 64 -5.25 -27.13 -29.63
N GLY A 65 -4.62 -28.00 -30.42
CA GLY A 65 -4.73 -27.97 -31.89
C GLY A 65 -6.15 -28.14 -32.41
N GLY A 66 -7.04 -28.80 -31.65
CA GLY A 66 -8.46 -28.95 -31.98
C GLY A 66 -9.25 -27.63 -31.98
N GLN A 67 -8.69 -26.56 -31.44
CA GLN A 67 -9.23 -25.20 -31.46
C GLN A 67 -8.24 -24.20 -32.08
N GLY A 68 -7.31 -24.69 -32.91
CA GLY A 68 -6.35 -23.85 -33.62
C GLY A 68 -5.25 -23.23 -32.76
N ASN A 69 -4.98 -23.79 -31.56
CA ASN A 69 -4.04 -23.24 -30.58
C ASN A 69 -4.39 -21.79 -30.18
N PHE A 70 -5.67 -21.54 -29.92
CA PHE A 70 -6.17 -20.22 -29.55
C PHE A 70 -5.80 -19.92 -28.10
N TYR A 71 -4.87 -18.98 -27.90
CA TYR A 71 -4.34 -18.62 -26.57
C TYR A 71 -5.06 -17.40 -26.00
N PRO A 72 -4.94 -17.11 -24.70
CA PRO A 72 -5.58 -15.94 -24.09
C PRO A 72 -5.20 -14.60 -24.76
N LYS A 73 -3.97 -14.51 -25.27
CA LYS A 73 -3.51 -13.34 -26.04
C LYS A 73 -4.30 -13.15 -27.34
N ASP A 74 -4.98 -14.14 -27.88
CA ASP A 74 -5.70 -14.06 -29.17
C ASP A 74 -7.14 -13.56 -29.01
N ILE A 75 -7.60 -13.39 -27.75
CA ILE A 75 -8.89 -12.82 -27.38
C ILE A 75 -8.90 -11.31 -27.67
N PRO A 76 -9.95 -10.75 -28.29
CA PRO A 76 -10.17 -9.31 -28.41
C PRO A 76 -10.65 -8.70 -27.08
N ALA A 77 -9.81 -8.75 -26.04
CA ALA A 77 -10.17 -8.42 -24.67
C ALA A 77 -10.60 -6.95 -24.47
N ASP A 78 -10.12 -6.03 -25.31
CA ASP A 78 -10.51 -4.62 -25.35
C ASP A 78 -11.99 -4.41 -25.79
N GLN A 79 -12.60 -5.45 -26.37
CA GLN A 79 -13.99 -5.44 -26.83
C GLN A 79 -14.95 -6.16 -25.88
N LEU A 80 -14.42 -6.76 -24.80
CA LEU A 80 -15.16 -7.55 -23.84
C LEU A 80 -15.27 -6.84 -22.50
N THR A 81 -16.37 -7.10 -21.79
CA THR A 81 -16.54 -6.65 -20.40
C THR A 81 -16.27 -7.78 -19.41
N HIS A 82 -16.58 -9.02 -19.80
CA HIS A 82 -16.50 -10.20 -18.95
C HIS A 82 -15.98 -11.40 -19.76
N LEU A 83 -15.12 -12.21 -19.14
CA LEU A 83 -14.63 -13.48 -19.68
C LEU A 83 -14.87 -14.61 -18.67
N ASN A 84 -15.61 -15.64 -19.06
CA ASN A 84 -15.85 -16.85 -18.28
C ASN A 84 -14.79 -17.89 -18.62
N PHE A 85 -13.95 -18.27 -17.66
CA PHE A 85 -13.05 -19.41 -17.80
C PHE A 85 -13.83 -20.72 -17.61
N ALA A 86 -14.01 -21.45 -18.71
CA ALA A 86 -14.66 -22.75 -18.76
C ALA A 86 -13.61 -23.88 -18.82
N PHE A 87 -13.72 -24.95 -18.06
CA PHE A 87 -14.48 -25.03 -16.81
C PHE A 87 -13.55 -25.42 -15.68
N VAL A 88 -14.03 -25.20 -14.46
CA VAL A 88 -13.47 -25.86 -13.28
C VAL A 88 -14.53 -26.84 -12.77
N ASP A 89 -14.10 -28.07 -12.53
CA ASP A 89 -14.92 -29.17 -12.03
C ASP A 89 -14.77 -29.29 -10.51
N PHE A 90 -15.54 -30.18 -9.88
CA PHE A 90 -15.49 -30.45 -8.45
C PHE A 90 -16.03 -31.85 -8.14
N ASP A 91 -15.64 -32.44 -7.01
CA ASP A 91 -16.25 -33.68 -6.53
C ASP A 91 -17.46 -33.46 -5.59
N ALA A 92 -18.16 -34.54 -5.29
CA ALA A 92 -19.25 -34.63 -4.32
C ALA A 92 -18.90 -34.16 -2.89
N GLN A 93 -17.63 -33.86 -2.58
CA GLN A 93 -17.16 -33.29 -1.31
C GLN A 93 -16.88 -31.78 -1.42
N GLY A 94 -17.13 -31.18 -2.59
CA GLY A 94 -16.89 -29.78 -2.87
C GLY A 94 -15.42 -29.43 -3.11
N VAL A 95 -14.56 -30.41 -3.43
CA VAL A 95 -13.15 -30.18 -3.75
C VAL A 95 -13.01 -29.94 -5.25
N LEU A 96 -12.39 -28.81 -5.62
CA LEU A 96 -12.21 -28.42 -7.03
C LEU A 96 -11.24 -29.34 -7.78
N LYS A 97 -11.50 -29.53 -9.07
CA LYS A 97 -10.69 -30.29 -10.03
C LYS A 97 -10.48 -29.48 -11.31
N PHE A 98 -9.31 -29.59 -11.91
CA PHE A 98 -9.12 -29.11 -13.28
C PHE A 98 -9.71 -30.12 -14.25
N THR A 99 -10.40 -29.63 -15.28
CA THR A 99 -10.77 -30.43 -16.45
C THR A 99 -9.54 -30.72 -17.31
N ASP A 100 -8.64 -29.74 -17.41
CA ASP A 100 -7.29 -29.90 -17.97
C ASP A 100 -6.26 -29.10 -17.15
N LYS A 101 -5.53 -29.81 -16.28
CA LYS A 101 -4.49 -29.20 -15.43
C LYS A 101 -3.37 -28.56 -16.25
N ASP A 102 -2.98 -29.23 -17.32
CA ASP A 102 -1.85 -28.83 -18.14
C ASP A 102 -2.18 -27.53 -18.87
N ALA A 103 -3.39 -27.40 -19.39
CA ALA A 103 -3.88 -26.13 -19.92
C ALA A 103 -4.00 -25.05 -18.85
N ALA A 104 -4.63 -25.37 -17.72
CA ALA A 104 -4.90 -24.39 -16.67
C ALA A 104 -3.63 -23.78 -16.06
N THR A 105 -2.58 -24.58 -15.83
CA THR A 105 -1.40 -24.18 -15.04
C THR A 105 -0.04 -24.55 -15.63
N GLY A 106 0.05 -25.50 -16.57
CA GLY A 106 1.32 -26.06 -17.01
C GLY A 106 1.85 -25.52 -18.35
N HIS A 107 0.98 -25.26 -19.31
CA HIS A 107 1.34 -25.02 -20.71
C HIS A 107 2.03 -23.65 -20.90
N PRO A 108 3.11 -23.54 -21.70
CA PRO A 108 3.86 -22.28 -21.85
C PRO A 108 3.15 -21.20 -22.69
N LEU A 109 2.17 -21.58 -23.52
CA LEU A 109 1.36 -20.68 -24.36
C LEU A 109 2.20 -19.79 -25.30
N GLY A 110 3.40 -20.22 -25.65
CA GLY A 110 4.35 -19.46 -26.48
C GLY A 110 4.97 -18.24 -25.80
N ASN A 111 4.85 -18.10 -24.47
CA ASN A 111 5.43 -16.99 -23.72
C ASN A 111 6.95 -17.15 -23.59
N ALA A 112 7.68 -16.08 -23.88
CA ALA A 112 9.14 -16.07 -23.85
C ALA A 112 9.66 -16.41 -22.44
N GLY A 113 10.57 -17.38 -22.36
CA GLY A 113 11.17 -17.79 -21.10
C GLY A 113 10.26 -18.58 -20.17
N VAL A 114 9.10 -19.06 -20.62
CA VAL A 114 8.24 -19.98 -19.86
C VAL A 114 8.37 -21.38 -20.44
N THR A 115 8.62 -22.36 -19.58
CA THR A 115 8.68 -23.78 -19.93
C THR A 115 7.53 -24.55 -19.29
N TYR A 116 7.28 -25.76 -19.79
CA TYR A 116 6.17 -26.57 -19.32
C TYR A 116 6.29 -26.89 -17.83
N GLY A 117 5.22 -26.62 -17.08
CA GLY A 117 5.18 -26.84 -15.63
C GLY A 117 5.84 -25.74 -14.79
N ASP A 118 6.37 -24.68 -15.40
CA ASP A 118 6.77 -23.49 -14.66
C ASP A 118 5.56 -22.88 -13.94
N VAL A 119 5.76 -22.38 -12.72
CA VAL A 119 4.66 -21.86 -11.87
C VAL A 119 3.96 -20.61 -12.44
N ASN A 120 4.54 -20.00 -13.47
CA ASN A 120 3.96 -18.90 -14.23
C ASN A 120 3.35 -19.35 -15.57
N GLY A 121 3.33 -20.65 -15.86
CA GLY A 121 2.67 -21.23 -17.02
C GLY A 121 1.14 -21.27 -16.90
N GLY A 122 0.50 -21.75 -17.96
CA GLY A 122 -0.94 -21.99 -18.02
C GLY A 122 -1.80 -20.76 -18.25
N ILE A 123 -3.07 -21.04 -18.56
CA ILE A 123 -4.10 -20.05 -18.89
C ILE A 123 -4.36 -19.10 -17.73
N LEU A 124 -4.37 -19.59 -16.48
CA LEU A 124 -4.70 -18.78 -15.32
C LEU A 124 -3.71 -17.63 -15.09
N ASN A 125 -2.41 -17.84 -15.34
CA ASN A 125 -1.41 -16.77 -15.28
C ASN A 125 -1.51 -15.86 -16.51
N ALA A 126 -1.79 -16.40 -17.70
CA ALA A 126 -1.97 -15.61 -18.91
C ALA A 126 -3.19 -14.67 -18.83
N PHE A 127 -4.25 -15.05 -18.12
CA PHE A 127 -5.37 -14.15 -17.85
C PHE A 127 -5.00 -12.94 -16.99
N GLN A 128 -4.05 -13.07 -16.06
CA GLN A 128 -3.59 -11.92 -15.30
C GLN A 128 -2.84 -10.92 -16.18
N VAL A 129 -2.16 -11.40 -17.23
CA VAL A 129 -1.56 -10.55 -18.27
C VAL A 129 -2.63 -9.92 -19.16
N LEU A 130 -3.58 -10.72 -19.66
CA LEU A 130 -4.67 -10.22 -20.49
C LEU A 130 -5.43 -9.08 -19.80
N LYS A 131 -5.71 -9.25 -18.51
CA LYS A 131 -6.38 -8.26 -17.67
C LYS A 131 -5.53 -7.01 -17.42
N SER A 132 -4.22 -7.14 -17.21
CA SER A 132 -3.35 -5.96 -17.02
C SER A 132 -3.20 -5.13 -18.30
N GLU A 133 -3.30 -5.76 -19.47
CA GLU A 133 -3.33 -5.09 -20.77
C GLU A 133 -4.72 -4.48 -21.08
N ASN A 134 -5.79 -5.03 -20.51
CA ASN A 134 -7.19 -4.67 -20.80
C ASN A 134 -7.97 -4.44 -19.50
N PRO A 135 -7.76 -3.31 -18.81
CA PRO A 135 -8.42 -3.02 -17.53
C PRO A 135 -9.94 -2.79 -17.66
N ASN A 136 -10.54 -2.94 -18.84
CA ASN A 136 -11.99 -3.03 -19.04
C ASN A 136 -12.56 -4.45 -18.80
N LEU A 137 -11.72 -5.48 -18.81
CA LEU A 137 -12.15 -6.89 -18.82
C LEU A 137 -12.17 -7.54 -17.43
N LYS A 138 -13.35 -7.88 -16.89
CA LYS A 138 -13.48 -8.76 -15.72
C LYS A 138 -13.33 -10.23 -16.12
N ILE A 139 -12.60 -11.02 -15.34
CA ILE A 139 -12.41 -12.46 -15.63
C ILE A 139 -12.95 -13.29 -14.47
N GLY A 140 -13.80 -14.27 -14.75
CA GLY A 140 -14.41 -15.14 -13.75
C GLY A 140 -14.16 -16.61 -14.04
N VAL A 141 -14.49 -17.45 -13.06
CA VAL A 141 -14.49 -18.91 -13.21
C VAL A 141 -15.91 -19.39 -13.45
N SER A 142 -16.11 -20.25 -14.44
CA SER A 142 -17.36 -20.98 -14.63
C SER A 142 -17.21 -22.41 -14.13
N LEU A 143 -18.12 -22.79 -13.23
CA LEU A 143 -18.12 -24.08 -12.55
C LEU A 143 -19.22 -24.96 -13.16
N GLY A 144 -18.86 -26.16 -13.59
CA GLY A 144 -19.79 -27.12 -14.20
C GLY A 144 -19.80 -27.11 -15.73
N GLY A 145 -20.92 -26.72 -16.31
CA GLY A 145 -21.29 -26.93 -17.71
C GLY A 145 -21.90 -28.32 -17.95
N TRP A 146 -22.31 -28.57 -19.20
CA TRP A 146 -22.99 -29.80 -19.62
C TRP A 146 -22.38 -31.07 -19.05
N SER A 147 -21.06 -31.26 -19.19
CA SER A 147 -20.38 -32.51 -18.82
C SER A 147 -20.04 -32.64 -17.33
N LYS A 148 -19.97 -31.53 -16.58
CA LYS A 148 -19.46 -31.48 -15.20
C LYS A 148 -20.48 -30.98 -14.18
N SER A 149 -21.75 -31.24 -14.46
CA SER A 149 -22.86 -30.89 -13.57
C SER A 149 -23.26 -32.00 -12.58
N GLY A 150 -22.56 -33.14 -12.58
CA GLY A 150 -22.96 -34.36 -11.89
C GLY A 150 -23.08 -34.24 -10.36
N ASP A 151 -22.19 -33.45 -9.75
CA ASP A 151 -22.08 -33.36 -8.29
C ASP A 151 -22.81 -32.15 -7.67
N PHE A 152 -23.39 -31.25 -8.49
CA PHE A 152 -24.10 -30.07 -7.98
C PHE A 152 -25.23 -30.40 -7.01
N SER A 153 -26.08 -31.38 -7.35
CA SER A 153 -27.23 -31.74 -6.51
C SER A 153 -26.80 -32.21 -5.11
N VAL A 154 -25.71 -32.99 -5.05
CA VAL A 154 -25.15 -33.50 -3.77
C VAL A 154 -24.59 -32.35 -2.94
N ILE A 155 -23.83 -31.45 -3.57
CA ILE A 155 -23.25 -30.27 -2.90
C ILE A 155 -24.36 -29.35 -2.39
N ALA A 156 -25.30 -29.00 -3.26
CA ALA A 156 -26.36 -28.04 -2.95
C ALA A 156 -27.23 -28.54 -1.78
N ALA A 157 -27.53 -29.83 -1.72
CA ALA A 157 -28.39 -30.43 -0.69
C ALA A 157 -27.76 -30.52 0.70
N ASN A 158 -26.42 -30.53 0.82
CA ASN A 158 -25.74 -30.76 2.11
C ASN A 158 -25.01 -29.48 2.59
N PRO A 159 -25.47 -28.83 3.69
CA PRO A 159 -24.88 -27.58 4.17
C PRO A 159 -23.38 -27.63 4.45
N SER A 160 -22.86 -28.74 4.98
CA SER A 160 -21.44 -28.88 5.30
C SER A 160 -20.58 -29.01 4.04
N ILE A 161 -21.05 -29.78 3.05
CA ILE A 161 -20.36 -29.95 1.77
C ILE A 161 -20.42 -28.64 0.98
N ARG A 162 -21.58 -27.98 0.96
CA ARG A 162 -21.77 -26.67 0.33
C ARG A 162 -20.85 -25.61 0.90
N ALA A 163 -20.72 -25.55 2.23
CA ALA A 163 -19.78 -24.63 2.88
C ALA A 163 -18.31 -24.91 2.48
N ASN A 164 -17.93 -26.19 2.34
CA ASN A 164 -16.60 -26.57 1.85
C ASN A 164 -16.38 -26.15 0.39
N PHE A 165 -17.37 -26.40 -0.48
CA PHE A 165 -17.35 -25.94 -1.87
C PHE A 165 -17.18 -24.43 -1.98
N VAL A 166 -18.02 -23.65 -1.28
CA VAL A 166 -17.93 -22.18 -1.26
C VAL A 166 -16.56 -21.72 -0.79
N LYS A 167 -16.01 -22.31 0.28
CA LYS A 167 -14.66 -22.00 0.76
C LYS A 167 -13.60 -22.23 -0.33
N ASN A 168 -13.66 -23.37 -1.03
CA ASN A 168 -12.68 -23.71 -2.07
C ASN A 168 -12.81 -22.78 -3.28
N VAL A 169 -14.02 -22.40 -3.68
CA VAL A 169 -14.25 -21.42 -4.75
C VAL A 169 -13.70 -20.05 -4.36
N MET A 170 -13.94 -19.58 -3.13
CA MET A 170 -13.39 -18.29 -2.65
C MET A 170 -11.86 -18.28 -2.65
N ALA A 171 -11.23 -19.38 -2.21
CA ALA A 171 -9.79 -19.55 -2.25
C ALA A 171 -9.26 -19.51 -3.69
N PHE A 172 -9.91 -20.23 -4.61
CA PHE A 172 -9.53 -20.25 -6.02
C PHE A 172 -9.53 -18.85 -6.64
N ILE A 173 -10.66 -18.13 -6.57
CA ILE A 173 -10.76 -16.80 -7.20
C ILE A 173 -9.84 -15.77 -6.54
N LYS A 174 -9.50 -15.94 -5.25
CA LYS A 174 -8.53 -15.10 -4.56
C LYS A 174 -7.12 -15.32 -5.11
N TYR A 175 -6.69 -16.58 -5.24
CA TYR A 175 -5.35 -16.91 -5.74
C TYR A 175 -5.17 -16.61 -7.24
N THR A 176 -6.23 -16.71 -8.04
CA THR A 176 -6.20 -16.38 -9.47
C THR A 176 -6.50 -14.92 -9.80
N ASN A 177 -6.84 -14.10 -8.79
CA ASN A 177 -7.28 -12.70 -8.93
C ASN A 177 -8.47 -12.50 -9.89
N MET A 178 -9.37 -13.48 -9.95
CA MET A 178 -10.61 -13.41 -10.71
C MET A 178 -11.63 -12.49 -10.04
N ASP A 179 -12.61 -12.00 -10.80
CA ASP A 179 -13.55 -10.94 -10.43
C ASP A 179 -14.96 -11.43 -10.14
N PHE A 180 -15.30 -12.64 -10.60
CA PHE A 180 -16.62 -13.19 -10.40
C PHE A 180 -16.63 -14.72 -10.46
N VAL A 181 -17.74 -15.30 -9.99
CA VAL A 181 -18.04 -16.73 -10.07
C VAL A 181 -19.27 -16.90 -10.94
N ASP A 182 -19.22 -17.85 -11.85
CA ASP A 182 -20.32 -18.27 -12.70
C ASP A 182 -20.70 -19.72 -12.38
N ILE A 183 -21.98 -19.99 -12.12
CA ILE A 183 -22.49 -21.35 -11.91
C ILE A 183 -23.26 -21.79 -13.15
N ASP A 184 -22.76 -22.83 -13.81
CA ASP A 184 -23.36 -23.43 -14.99
C ASP A 184 -23.82 -24.85 -14.64
N TRP A 185 -24.98 -24.95 -13.97
CA TRP A 185 -25.57 -26.23 -13.59
C TRP A 185 -26.59 -26.65 -14.64
N GLU A 186 -26.29 -27.74 -15.35
CA GLU A 186 -27.10 -28.27 -16.45
C GLU A 186 -27.69 -29.67 -16.17
N TYR A 187 -28.87 -29.81 -15.56
CA TYR A 187 -29.73 -28.77 -14.98
C TYR A 187 -30.26 -29.18 -13.59
N PRO A 188 -30.54 -28.22 -12.68
CA PRO A 188 -31.21 -28.50 -11.41
C PRO A 188 -32.50 -29.31 -11.63
N ALA A 189 -32.73 -30.32 -10.79
CA ALA A 189 -33.90 -31.20 -10.81
C ALA A 189 -34.09 -32.10 -12.06
N SER A 190 -33.35 -31.85 -13.14
CA SER A 190 -33.39 -32.66 -14.36
C SER A 190 -32.48 -33.86 -14.25
N LEU A 191 -33.04 -35.07 -14.09
CA LEU A 191 -32.26 -36.31 -14.14
C LEU A 191 -31.79 -36.60 -15.57
N ARG A 192 -30.47 -36.73 -15.76
CA ARG A 192 -29.85 -37.05 -17.06
C ARG A 192 -28.76 -38.10 -16.87
N ASP A 193 -28.80 -39.14 -17.69
CA ASP A 193 -27.70 -40.10 -17.77
C ASP A 193 -26.50 -39.49 -18.50
N PRO A 194 -25.27 -39.90 -18.16
CA PRO A 194 -24.07 -39.52 -18.90
C PRO A 194 -24.16 -39.85 -20.40
N ASP A 195 -23.92 -38.86 -21.25
CA ASP A 195 -23.77 -39.05 -22.70
C ASP A 195 -22.33 -39.40 -23.05
N LYS A 196 -21.96 -40.64 -22.77
CA LYS A 196 -20.62 -41.17 -23.04
C LYS A 196 -20.30 -41.32 -24.54
N VAL A 197 -21.33 -41.23 -25.39
CA VAL A 197 -21.14 -41.21 -26.84
C VAL A 197 -20.57 -39.85 -27.21
N ASP A 198 -21.19 -38.75 -26.79
CA ASP A 198 -20.70 -37.40 -27.13
C ASP A 198 -19.37 -37.06 -26.44
N ASN A 199 -19.31 -37.29 -25.13
CA ASN A 199 -18.12 -37.02 -24.32
C ASN A 199 -17.92 -38.12 -23.28
N THR A 200 -16.80 -38.85 -23.37
CA THR A 200 -16.47 -39.93 -22.42
C THR A 200 -16.32 -39.44 -20.98
N ASN A 201 -16.09 -38.14 -20.78
CA ASN A 201 -15.98 -37.48 -19.48
C ASN A 201 -17.28 -36.85 -18.97
N ASP A 202 -18.40 -36.96 -19.70
CA ASP A 202 -19.70 -36.44 -19.25
C ASP A 202 -20.20 -37.22 -18.02
N GLU A 203 -20.65 -36.52 -17.00
CA GLU A 203 -21.10 -37.10 -15.73
C GLU A 203 -22.61 -37.21 -15.61
N GLY A 204 -23.35 -36.61 -16.55
CA GLY A 204 -24.79 -36.50 -16.42
C GLY A 204 -25.19 -35.63 -15.23
N THR A 205 -26.42 -35.83 -14.78
CA THR A 205 -26.98 -35.28 -13.54
C THR A 205 -27.71 -36.38 -12.78
N THR A 206 -27.05 -37.54 -12.64
CA THR A 206 -27.63 -38.77 -12.09
C THR A 206 -28.09 -38.67 -10.63
N LYS A 207 -27.76 -37.57 -9.95
CA LYS A 207 -28.14 -37.26 -8.57
C LYS A 207 -29.24 -36.21 -8.44
N ALA A 208 -29.70 -35.64 -9.56
CA ALA A 208 -30.69 -34.58 -9.54
C ALA A 208 -31.99 -34.98 -8.84
N THR A 209 -32.57 -34.04 -8.09
CA THR A 209 -33.82 -34.22 -7.36
C THR A 209 -34.70 -32.97 -7.45
N PRO A 210 -36.02 -33.06 -7.28
CA PRO A 210 -36.87 -31.87 -7.23
C PRO A 210 -36.47 -30.84 -6.17
N ALA A 211 -35.78 -31.25 -5.09
CA ALA A 211 -35.28 -30.35 -4.05
C ALA A 211 -34.17 -29.41 -4.56
N ASP A 212 -33.53 -29.73 -5.68
CA ASP A 212 -32.50 -28.91 -6.32
C ASP A 212 -33.00 -27.50 -6.61
N LYS A 213 -34.30 -27.33 -6.91
CA LYS A 213 -34.90 -26.02 -7.17
C LYS A 213 -34.70 -25.04 -6.00
N GLU A 214 -34.87 -25.49 -4.76
CA GLU A 214 -34.61 -24.66 -3.58
C GLU A 214 -33.13 -24.68 -3.20
N ASN A 215 -32.48 -25.85 -3.28
CA ASN A 215 -31.07 -25.98 -2.90
C ASN A 215 -30.14 -25.14 -3.78
N PHE A 216 -30.48 -24.93 -5.05
CA PHE A 216 -29.73 -24.06 -5.94
C PHE A 216 -29.76 -22.61 -5.46
N ILE A 217 -30.91 -22.10 -5.00
CA ILE A 217 -31.03 -20.76 -4.42
C ILE A 217 -30.17 -20.63 -3.16
N ILE A 218 -30.16 -21.65 -2.30
CA ILE A 218 -29.34 -21.65 -1.08
C ILE A 218 -27.84 -21.63 -1.43
N LEU A 219 -27.42 -22.41 -2.43
CA LEU A 219 -26.05 -22.37 -2.94
C LEU A 219 -25.65 -20.98 -3.45
N LEU A 220 -26.50 -20.34 -4.26
CA LEU A 220 -26.24 -19.00 -4.77
C LEU A 220 -26.16 -17.96 -3.64
N GLN A 221 -27.00 -18.08 -2.60
CA GLN A 221 -26.94 -17.21 -1.43
C GLN A 221 -25.64 -17.38 -0.64
N ASP A 222 -25.21 -18.62 -0.40
CA ASP A 222 -23.95 -18.89 0.31
C ASP A 222 -22.75 -18.35 -0.47
N LEU A 223 -22.73 -18.51 -1.80
CA LEU A 223 -21.72 -17.91 -2.68
C LEU A 223 -21.76 -16.38 -2.63
N LYS A 224 -22.93 -15.75 -2.78
CA LYS A 224 -23.05 -14.28 -2.77
C LYS A 224 -22.60 -13.68 -1.45
N ASN A 225 -22.96 -14.31 -0.32
CA ASN A 225 -22.52 -13.89 1.00
C ASN A 225 -21.00 -13.99 1.15
N ALA A 226 -20.40 -15.09 0.68
CA ALA A 226 -18.95 -15.28 0.72
C ALA A 226 -18.19 -14.31 -0.18
N LEU A 227 -18.70 -14.05 -1.39
CA LEU A 227 -18.17 -13.06 -2.33
C LEU A 227 -18.20 -11.65 -1.74
N ASN A 228 -19.32 -11.24 -1.14
CA ASN A 228 -19.46 -9.92 -0.49
C ASN A 228 -18.48 -9.77 0.68
N LYS A 229 -18.33 -10.83 1.50
CA LYS A 229 -17.40 -10.86 2.62
C LYS A 229 -15.95 -10.73 2.15
N GLN A 230 -15.51 -11.61 1.25
CA GLN A 230 -14.14 -11.59 0.72
C GLN A 230 -13.85 -10.29 -0.05
N GLY A 231 -14.85 -9.77 -0.76
CA GLY A 231 -14.76 -8.49 -1.44
C GLY A 231 -14.48 -7.34 -0.49
N THR A 232 -15.22 -7.28 0.62
CA THR A 232 -15.00 -6.27 1.68
C THR A 232 -13.59 -6.39 2.27
N GLU A 233 -13.13 -7.61 2.56
CA GLU A 233 -11.80 -7.88 3.12
C GLU A 233 -10.65 -7.50 2.16
N LEU A 234 -10.89 -7.55 0.85
CA LEU A 234 -9.87 -7.29 -0.18
C LEU A 234 -10.03 -5.93 -0.88
N GLY A 235 -11.00 -5.10 -0.46
CA GLY A 235 -11.31 -3.84 -1.15
C GLY A 235 -11.72 -4.05 -2.62
N LYS A 236 -12.44 -5.14 -2.91
CA LYS A 236 -12.84 -5.57 -4.24
C LYS A 236 -14.34 -5.83 -4.30
N THR A 237 -14.99 -5.50 -5.42
CA THR A 237 -16.37 -5.94 -5.67
C THR A 237 -16.35 -7.18 -6.55
N TYR A 238 -16.90 -8.27 -6.03
CA TYR A 238 -17.09 -9.50 -6.78
C TYR A 238 -18.52 -9.61 -7.33
N GLU A 239 -18.67 -10.21 -8.51
CA GLU A 239 -19.97 -10.57 -9.09
C GLU A 239 -20.26 -12.07 -8.96
N LEU A 240 -21.54 -12.42 -8.98
CA LEU A 240 -22.06 -13.77 -9.09
C LEU A 240 -22.96 -13.83 -10.33
N SER A 241 -22.62 -14.69 -11.28
CA SER A 241 -23.45 -15.00 -12.43
C SER A 241 -23.86 -16.47 -12.45
N VAL A 242 -24.80 -16.77 -13.34
CA VAL A 242 -25.24 -18.13 -13.62
C VAL A 242 -25.51 -18.28 -15.11
N ALA A 243 -25.27 -19.45 -15.66
CA ALA A 243 -25.83 -19.87 -16.94
C ALA A 243 -27.10 -20.70 -16.70
N ILE A 244 -28.19 -20.36 -17.39
CA ILE A 244 -29.53 -20.94 -17.15
C ILE A 244 -30.23 -21.30 -18.47
N PRO A 245 -31.11 -22.33 -18.48
CA PRO A 245 -31.70 -22.85 -19.70
C PRO A 245 -32.67 -21.87 -20.37
N ALA A 246 -32.71 -21.85 -21.71
CA ALA A 246 -33.70 -21.07 -22.46
C ALA A 246 -35.09 -21.72 -22.49
N GLY A 247 -35.15 -23.04 -22.65
CA GLY A 247 -36.39 -23.78 -22.86
C GLY A 247 -37.28 -23.88 -21.62
N LYS A 248 -38.58 -23.58 -21.79
CA LYS A 248 -39.56 -23.48 -20.70
C LYS A 248 -39.58 -24.70 -19.80
N ALA A 249 -39.53 -25.89 -20.40
CA ALA A 249 -39.57 -27.17 -19.68
C ALA A 249 -38.48 -27.28 -18.60
N LYS A 250 -37.24 -26.84 -18.91
CA LYS A 250 -36.12 -26.91 -17.98
C LYS A 250 -36.17 -25.82 -16.92
N VAL A 251 -36.66 -24.63 -17.29
CA VAL A 251 -36.93 -23.56 -16.33
C VAL A 251 -37.94 -24.02 -15.27
N ASP A 252 -39.06 -24.61 -15.69
CA ASP A 252 -40.13 -25.04 -14.79
C ASP A 252 -39.69 -26.13 -13.82
N GLU A 253 -38.92 -27.09 -14.33
CA GLU A 253 -38.39 -28.23 -13.60
C GLU A 253 -37.48 -27.79 -12.44
N GLY A 254 -36.54 -26.88 -12.68
CA GLY A 254 -35.42 -26.64 -11.76
C GLY A 254 -35.20 -25.21 -11.27
N ILE A 255 -35.83 -24.20 -11.87
CA ILE A 255 -35.43 -22.79 -11.65
C ILE A 255 -36.53 -22.01 -10.92
N ASP A 256 -36.20 -21.46 -9.75
CA ASP A 256 -36.99 -20.40 -9.10
C ASP A 256 -36.48 -19.04 -9.60
N VAL A 257 -37.11 -18.53 -10.67
CA VAL A 257 -36.67 -17.33 -11.39
C VAL A 257 -36.62 -16.10 -10.47
N ALA A 258 -37.68 -15.81 -9.74
CA ALA A 258 -37.76 -14.63 -8.89
C ALA A 258 -36.68 -14.65 -7.79
N LYS A 259 -36.49 -15.79 -7.11
CA LYS A 259 -35.45 -15.89 -6.07
C LYS A 259 -34.05 -15.79 -6.66
N LEU A 260 -33.79 -16.45 -7.80
CA LEU A 260 -32.48 -16.44 -8.45
C LEU A 260 -32.05 -15.01 -8.82
N PHE A 261 -32.92 -14.25 -9.50
CA PHE A 261 -32.61 -12.88 -9.95
C PHE A 261 -32.51 -11.85 -8.80
N ASN A 262 -32.98 -12.20 -7.59
CA ASN A 262 -32.74 -11.42 -6.39
C ASN A 262 -31.35 -11.64 -5.78
N VAL A 263 -30.68 -12.75 -6.10
CA VAL A 263 -29.38 -13.11 -5.52
C VAL A 263 -28.22 -12.76 -6.47
N VAL A 264 -28.32 -13.16 -7.74
CA VAL A 264 -27.23 -13.01 -8.72
C VAL A 264 -27.10 -11.58 -9.22
N ASP A 265 -25.92 -11.18 -9.67
CA ASP A 265 -25.69 -9.87 -10.29
C ASP A 265 -26.22 -9.84 -11.73
N PHE A 266 -26.07 -10.95 -12.47
CA PHE A 266 -26.67 -11.16 -13.78
C PHE A 266 -26.82 -12.67 -14.08
N ALA A 267 -27.65 -13.01 -15.05
CA ALA A 267 -27.85 -14.37 -15.51
C ALA A 267 -27.75 -14.47 -17.03
N ASN A 268 -26.94 -15.41 -17.47
CA ASN A 268 -26.69 -15.76 -18.86
C ASN A 268 -27.75 -16.78 -19.29
N ILE A 269 -28.77 -16.36 -20.03
CA ILE A 269 -29.74 -17.31 -20.60
C ILE A 269 -29.09 -17.93 -21.83
N MET A 270 -28.95 -19.26 -21.83
CA MET A 270 -28.38 -20.04 -22.93
C MET A 270 -29.36 -20.12 -24.10
N THR A 271 -29.66 -18.99 -24.74
CA THR A 271 -30.56 -18.87 -25.90
C THR A 271 -29.88 -19.31 -27.20
N TYR A 272 -29.22 -20.46 -27.12
CA TYR A 272 -28.65 -21.27 -28.19
C TYR A 272 -28.98 -22.72 -27.87
N ASP A 273 -28.63 -23.67 -28.74
CA ASP A 273 -28.99 -25.09 -28.54
C ASP A 273 -30.50 -25.34 -28.41
N MET A 274 -31.33 -24.45 -28.95
CA MET A 274 -32.78 -24.58 -28.91
C MET A 274 -33.33 -25.53 -29.98
N ALA A 275 -32.50 -25.91 -30.96
CA ALA A 275 -32.80 -26.91 -31.97
C ALA A 275 -31.52 -27.64 -32.40
N GLY A 276 -31.60 -28.95 -32.65
CA GLY A 276 -30.45 -29.76 -33.03
C GLY A 276 -30.81 -31.19 -33.37
N ALA A 277 -29.78 -31.98 -33.72
CA ALA A 277 -29.92 -33.35 -34.23
C ALA A 277 -30.49 -34.38 -33.23
N TRP A 278 -30.74 -33.99 -31.98
CA TRP A 278 -31.57 -34.76 -31.04
C TRP A 278 -33.05 -34.81 -31.47
N SER A 279 -33.46 -33.99 -32.44
CA SER A 279 -34.78 -33.98 -33.06
C SER A 279 -34.69 -34.35 -34.54
N THR A 280 -35.75 -34.96 -35.09
CA THR A 280 -35.93 -35.20 -36.53
C THR A 280 -36.66 -34.05 -37.23
N VAL A 281 -36.84 -32.91 -36.57
CA VAL A 281 -37.41 -31.69 -37.14
C VAL A 281 -36.36 -30.59 -37.10
N SER A 282 -36.03 -30.03 -38.26
CA SER A 282 -35.08 -28.91 -38.38
C SER A 282 -35.65 -27.62 -37.81
N GLY A 283 -34.78 -26.69 -37.41
CA GLY A 283 -35.18 -25.40 -36.88
C GLY A 283 -33.99 -24.50 -36.60
N HIS A 284 -34.25 -23.31 -36.09
CA HIS A 284 -33.21 -22.37 -35.68
C HIS A 284 -32.71 -22.70 -34.28
N GLN A 285 -31.39 -22.82 -34.11
CA GLN A 285 -30.85 -23.13 -32.79
C GLN A 285 -30.76 -21.91 -31.86
N THR A 286 -30.78 -20.69 -32.42
CA THR A 286 -30.49 -19.44 -31.68
C THR A 286 -31.28 -18.23 -32.21
N ALA A 287 -32.48 -18.47 -32.75
CA ALA A 287 -33.31 -17.40 -33.31
C ALA A 287 -33.68 -16.33 -32.27
N LEU A 288 -33.73 -15.06 -32.71
CA LEU A 288 -34.17 -13.95 -31.88
C LEU A 288 -35.67 -14.05 -31.58
N TYR A 289 -36.50 -14.22 -32.61
CA TYR A 289 -37.95 -14.35 -32.47
C TYR A 289 -38.41 -15.74 -32.92
N THR A 290 -39.56 -16.17 -32.42
CA THR A 290 -40.20 -17.39 -32.91
C THR A 290 -40.79 -17.17 -34.29
N ASN A 291 -40.36 -17.96 -35.28
CA ASN A 291 -41.05 -18.01 -36.56
C ASN A 291 -42.52 -18.46 -36.33
N PRO A 292 -43.54 -17.72 -36.80
CA PRO A 292 -44.96 -18.06 -36.60
C PRO A 292 -45.40 -19.43 -37.13
N LYS A 293 -44.61 -20.03 -38.02
CA LYS A 293 -44.81 -21.37 -38.60
C LYS A 293 -44.05 -22.47 -37.86
N SER A 294 -43.24 -22.12 -36.85
CA SER A 294 -42.54 -23.10 -36.02
C SER A 294 -43.54 -24.02 -35.31
N PRO A 295 -43.35 -25.35 -35.34
CA PRO A 295 -44.15 -26.27 -34.56
C PRO A 295 -43.87 -26.19 -33.05
N PHE A 296 -42.80 -25.49 -32.65
CA PHE A 296 -42.36 -25.35 -31.26
C PHE A 296 -42.70 -23.99 -30.64
N LYS A 297 -43.63 -23.26 -31.25
CA LYS A 297 -44.08 -21.97 -30.72
C LYS A 297 -44.63 -22.12 -29.30
N GLY A 298 -44.17 -21.30 -28.37
CA GLY A 298 -44.58 -21.32 -26.96
C GLY A 298 -43.71 -22.19 -26.05
N GLU A 299 -42.76 -22.94 -26.60
CA GLU A 299 -41.82 -23.78 -25.82
C GLU A 299 -40.60 -23.01 -25.30
N CYS A 300 -40.51 -21.70 -25.58
CA CYS A 300 -39.35 -20.85 -25.30
C CYS A 300 -38.09 -21.34 -26.03
N LEU A 301 -38.23 -21.59 -27.33
CA LEU A 301 -37.15 -21.96 -28.24
C LEU A 301 -36.78 -20.80 -29.20
N SER A 302 -36.86 -19.58 -28.68
CA SER A 302 -36.32 -18.34 -29.26
C SER A 302 -35.91 -17.39 -28.12
N VAL A 303 -35.01 -16.45 -28.40
CA VAL A 303 -34.56 -15.45 -27.41
C VAL A 303 -35.76 -14.70 -26.81
N ASP A 304 -36.67 -14.23 -27.65
CA ASP A 304 -37.81 -13.42 -27.21
C ASP A 304 -38.78 -14.19 -26.31
N GLU A 305 -39.15 -15.42 -26.67
CA GLU A 305 -40.02 -16.22 -25.81
C GLU A 305 -39.37 -16.52 -24.46
N SER A 306 -38.09 -16.90 -24.44
CA SER A 306 -37.35 -17.16 -23.20
C SER A 306 -37.26 -15.92 -22.33
N VAL A 307 -36.85 -14.77 -22.89
CA VAL A 307 -36.73 -13.50 -22.15
C VAL A 307 -38.08 -13.09 -21.56
N ASN A 308 -39.15 -13.12 -22.35
CA ASN A 308 -40.50 -12.80 -21.88
C ASN A 308 -40.96 -13.76 -20.78
N TYR A 309 -40.64 -15.05 -20.89
CA TYR A 309 -40.95 -16.02 -19.85
C TYR A 309 -40.24 -15.72 -18.53
N TYR A 310 -38.94 -15.42 -18.59
CA TYR A 310 -38.16 -15.06 -17.40
C TYR A 310 -38.70 -13.79 -16.73
N ILE A 311 -38.99 -12.73 -17.51
CA ILE A 311 -39.54 -11.48 -16.98
C ILE A 311 -40.92 -11.71 -16.36
N ALA A 312 -41.79 -12.48 -17.01
CA ALA A 312 -43.11 -12.83 -16.48
C ALA A 312 -43.04 -13.61 -15.15
N ASN A 313 -41.93 -14.32 -14.90
CA ASN A 313 -41.66 -15.06 -13.67
C ASN A 313 -40.76 -14.31 -12.67
N GLY A 314 -40.57 -13.00 -12.85
CA GLY A 314 -39.93 -12.13 -11.86
C GLY A 314 -38.45 -11.82 -12.10
N ALA A 315 -37.90 -12.18 -13.26
CA ALA A 315 -36.56 -11.75 -13.64
C ALA A 315 -36.53 -10.23 -13.90
N LYS A 316 -35.44 -9.58 -13.47
CA LYS A 316 -35.19 -8.17 -13.74
C LYS A 316 -34.53 -8.02 -15.11
N PRO A 317 -35.11 -7.29 -16.08
CA PRO A 317 -34.56 -7.17 -17.44
C PRO A 317 -33.07 -6.82 -17.46
N GLU A 318 -32.64 -5.84 -16.66
CA GLU A 318 -31.27 -5.33 -16.59
C GLU A 318 -30.24 -6.36 -16.09
N LYS A 319 -30.69 -7.50 -15.56
CA LYS A 319 -29.84 -8.63 -15.14
C LYS A 319 -29.82 -9.78 -16.16
N ILE A 320 -30.66 -9.75 -17.19
CA ILE A 320 -30.73 -10.79 -18.22
C ILE A 320 -29.65 -10.53 -19.27
N VAL A 321 -28.82 -11.54 -19.53
CA VAL A 321 -27.81 -11.54 -20.60
C VAL A 321 -28.21 -12.64 -21.59
N ILE A 322 -28.40 -12.30 -22.87
CA ILE A 322 -28.87 -13.26 -23.90
C ILE A 322 -27.71 -13.90 -24.66
N GLY A 323 -27.88 -15.14 -25.10
CA GLY A 323 -26.87 -15.95 -25.78
C GLY A 323 -26.72 -15.68 -27.28
N ALA A 324 -25.48 -15.81 -27.75
CA ALA A 324 -25.06 -15.85 -29.15
C ALA A 324 -24.25 -17.12 -29.42
N ALA A 325 -24.53 -17.80 -30.54
CA ALA A 325 -23.87 -19.05 -30.91
C ALA A 325 -22.79 -18.80 -31.98
N TYR A 326 -21.52 -18.93 -31.63
CA TYR A 326 -20.42 -18.84 -32.60
C TYR A 326 -20.17 -20.18 -33.31
N TYR A 327 -21.19 -21.02 -33.40
CA TYR A 327 -21.12 -22.33 -34.00
C TYR A 327 -22.45 -22.70 -34.66
N THR A 328 -22.41 -23.71 -35.51
CA THR A 328 -23.60 -24.27 -36.16
C THR A 328 -24.18 -25.44 -35.37
N ARG A 329 -25.47 -25.72 -35.61
CA ARG A 329 -26.08 -27.05 -35.43
C ARG A 329 -26.70 -27.46 -36.74
N GLY A 330 -26.72 -28.76 -37.05
CA GLY A 330 -27.16 -29.20 -38.36
C GLY A 330 -27.62 -30.65 -38.50
N TRP A 331 -28.34 -30.88 -39.59
CA TRP A 331 -28.91 -32.16 -40.00
C TRP A 331 -28.42 -32.53 -41.40
N GLU A 332 -28.13 -33.80 -41.61
CA GLU A 332 -27.50 -34.27 -42.85
C GLU A 332 -28.44 -34.15 -44.05
N LYS A 333 -29.74 -34.43 -43.85
CA LYS A 333 -30.73 -34.47 -44.93
C LYS A 333 -32.12 -34.10 -44.44
N VAL A 334 -32.52 -32.86 -44.68
CA VAL A 334 -33.83 -32.29 -44.35
C VAL A 334 -34.67 -32.11 -45.61
N SER A 335 -35.91 -32.56 -45.56
CA SER A 335 -36.89 -32.36 -46.63
C SER A 335 -37.39 -30.92 -46.71
N ASN A 336 -37.66 -30.45 -47.93
CA ASN A 336 -38.27 -29.14 -48.16
C ASN A 336 -39.81 -29.21 -48.14
N ASN A 337 -40.38 -29.82 -47.10
CA ASN A 337 -41.83 -30.01 -46.93
C ASN A 337 -42.35 -29.40 -45.62
N GLY A 338 -41.55 -28.54 -44.98
CA GLY A 338 -41.94 -27.87 -43.76
C GLY A 338 -43.10 -26.87 -43.96
N PRO A 339 -43.77 -26.45 -42.88
CA PRO A 339 -44.88 -25.51 -42.91
C PRO A 339 -44.55 -24.09 -43.41
N ASP A 340 -43.26 -23.74 -43.60
CA ASP A 340 -42.83 -22.43 -44.09
C ASP A 340 -42.27 -22.52 -45.52
N ALA A 341 -43.15 -22.39 -46.51
CA ALA A 341 -42.77 -22.46 -47.91
C ALA A 341 -41.84 -21.32 -48.38
N ALA A 342 -41.74 -20.22 -47.63
CA ALA A 342 -40.86 -19.10 -47.95
C ALA A 342 -39.41 -19.34 -47.49
N ASN A 343 -39.21 -20.21 -46.50
CA ASN A 343 -37.92 -20.52 -45.91
C ASN A 343 -37.63 -22.02 -46.08
N PRO A 344 -37.00 -22.43 -47.20
CA PRO A 344 -36.86 -23.84 -47.53
C PRO A 344 -36.06 -24.61 -46.48
N GLY A 345 -36.47 -25.84 -46.22
CA GLY A 345 -35.82 -26.72 -45.24
C GLY A 345 -36.10 -26.38 -43.77
N LEU A 346 -36.71 -25.24 -43.43
CA LEU A 346 -37.14 -24.98 -42.05
C LEU A 346 -38.31 -25.87 -41.66
N PHE A 347 -38.25 -26.43 -40.45
CA PHE A 347 -39.29 -27.30 -39.88
C PHE A 347 -39.61 -28.52 -40.77
N GLY A 348 -38.65 -28.90 -41.61
CA GLY A 348 -38.72 -30.09 -42.45
C GLY A 348 -38.32 -31.34 -41.66
N THR A 349 -38.67 -32.50 -42.21
CA THR A 349 -38.28 -33.79 -41.64
C THR A 349 -36.82 -34.11 -41.97
N ALA A 350 -36.01 -34.33 -40.95
CA ALA A 350 -34.63 -34.81 -41.08
C ALA A 350 -34.60 -36.35 -41.16
N ALA A 351 -34.01 -36.86 -42.23
CA ALA A 351 -33.84 -38.29 -42.42
C ALA A 351 -32.68 -38.82 -41.55
N VAL A 352 -32.87 -39.98 -40.92
CA VAL A 352 -31.84 -40.67 -40.12
C VAL A 352 -30.92 -41.45 -41.06
N VAL A 353 -29.95 -40.76 -41.65
CA VAL A 353 -29.07 -41.30 -42.72
C VAL A 353 -27.59 -41.32 -42.34
N ASN A 354 -27.26 -40.84 -41.14
CA ASN A 354 -25.89 -40.77 -40.64
C ASN A 354 -25.73 -41.61 -39.37
N LYS A 355 -24.51 -41.65 -38.81
CA LYS A 355 -24.20 -42.38 -37.57
C LYS A 355 -23.38 -41.53 -36.61
N ASP A 356 -23.66 -41.70 -35.31
CA ASP A 356 -22.79 -41.23 -34.24
C ASP A 356 -21.54 -42.13 -34.13
N ALA A 357 -20.60 -41.76 -33.27
CA ALA A 357 -19.33 -42.47 -33.16
C ALA A 357 -19.47 -43.92 -32.65
N ASP A 358 -20.53 -44.21 -31.91
CA ASP A 358 -20.92 -45.55 -31.45
C ASP A 358 -21.70 -46.36 -32.50
N LEU A 359 -21.81 -45.82 -33.72
CA LEU A 359 -22.56 -46.37 -34.86
C LEU A 359 -24.09 -46.30 -34.72
N SER A 360 -24.61 -45.68 -33.66
CA SER A 360 -26.05 -45.46 -33.53
C SER A 360 -26.55 -44.53 -34.64
N PRO A 361 -27.75 -44.78 -35.20
CA PRO A 361 -28.26 -44.00 -36.31
C PRO A 361 -28.70 -42.61 -35.85
N THR A 362 -28.35 -41.57 -36.61
CA THR A 362 -28.62 -40.16 -36.28
C THR A 362 -29.05 -39.37 -37.53
N PRO A 363 -29.92 -38.35 -37.38
CA PRO A 363 -30.22 -37.42 -38.46
C PRO A 363 -29.17 -36.29 -38.60
N GLY A 364 -28.20 -36.22 -37.70
CA GLY A 364 -27.25 -35.12 -37.61
C GLY A 364 -26.21 -35.09 -38.73
N ALA A 365 -25.77 -33.87 -39.06
CA ALA A 365 -24.76 -33.64 -40.07
C ALA A 365 -23.33 -33.89 -39.54
N LEU A 366 -22.37 -34.02 -40.46
CA LEU A 366 -20.94 -34.05 -40.10
C LEU A 366 -20.53 -32.79 -39.33
N ASN A 367 -19.71 -32.96 -38.29
CA ASN A 367 -19.06 -31.87 -37.55
C ASN A 367 -17.79 -31.38 -38.26
N GLU A 368 -17.25 -30.24 -37.82
CA GLU A 368 -15.94 -29.72 -38.23
C GLU A 368 -14.83 -30.74 -37.92
N ALA A 369 -14.77 -31.20 -36.66
CA ALA A 369 -13.91 -32.31 -36.29
C ALA A 369 -14.54 -33.64 -36.75
N PRO A 370 -13.85 -34.42 -37.60
CA PRO A 370 -14.42 -35.68 -38.08
C PRO A 370 -14.66 -36.66 -36.94
N ILE A 371 -15.88 -37.21 -36.91
CA ILE A 371 -16.20 -38.34 -36.03
C ILE A 371 -15.49 -39.58 -36.52
N LYS A 372 -14.93 -40.36 -35.60
CA LYS A 372 -14.33 -41.66 -35.90
C LYS A 372 -15.06 -42.75 -35.14
N ASN A 373 -15.34 -43.85 -35.84
CA ASN A 373 -16.02 -45.00 -35.26
C ASN A 373 -15.24 -45.55 -34.06
N GLY A 374 -15.93 -45.71 -32.94
CA GLY A 374 -15.34 -46.19 -31.69
C GLY A 374 -14.53 -45.15 -30.91
N GLU A 375 -14.37 -43.93 -31.42
CA GLU A 375 -14.03 -42.76 -30.61
C GLU A 375 -15.32 -42.12 -30.07
N GLY A 376 -15.25 -41.11 -29.21
CA GLY A 376 -16.45 -40.34 -28.82
C GLY A 376 -16.84 -39.30 -29.88
N GLY A 377 -18.12 -38.92 -29.92
CA GLY A 377 -18.68 -37.79 -30.65
C GLY A 377 -20.08 -38.07 -31.22
N ARG A 378 -21.02 -37.13 -31.08
CA ARG A 378 -22.28 -37.16 -31.84
C ARG A 378 -22.19 -36.36 -33.13
N ALA A 379 -22.84 -36.85 -34.19
CA ALA A 379 -23.03 -36.05 -35.41
C ALA A 379 -24.08 -34.98 -35.09
N GLY A 380 -23.62 -33.73 -34.91
CA GLY A 380 -24.47 -32.60 -34.51
C GLY A 380 -24.49 -31.48 -35.54
N GLY A 381 -23.72 -31.59 -36.62
CA GLY A 381 -23.47 -30.51 -37.55
C GLY A 381 -22.79 -29.32 -36.88
N VAL A 382 -21.87 -29.56 -35.94
CA VAL A 382 -21.18 -28.50 -35.19
C VAL A 382 -19.93 -28.04 -35.94
N TRP A 383 -19.97 -26.80 -36.40
CA TRP A 383 -18.86 -26.10 -37.04
C TRP A 383 -18.67 -24.75 -36.40
N SER A 384 -17.43 -24.36 -36.14
CA SER A 384 -17.07 -23.02 -35.69
C SER A 384 -17.50 -21.98 -36.72
N TYR A 385 -17.87 -20.77 -36.27
CA TYR A 385 -18.21 -19.65 -37.18
C TYR A 385 -17.03 -19.34 -38.13
N ASN A 386 -15.80 -19.38 -37.63
CA ASN A 386 -14.60 -19.23 -38.45
C ASN A 386 -14.33 -20.39 -39.43
N ALA A 387 -15.06 -21.51 -39.31
CA ALA A 387 -14.96 -22.67 -40.19
C ALA A 387 -16.09 -22.73 -41.24
N LEU A 388 -16.97 -21.72 -41.34
CA LEU A 388 -18.09 -21.72 -42.29
C LEU A 388 -17.65 -21.86 -43.76
N SER A 389 -16.49 -21.33 -44.13
CA SER A 389 -15.93 -21.52 -45.49
C SER A 389 -15.52 -22.98 -45.74
N GLN A 390 -15.02 -23.66 -44.72
CA GLN A 390 -14.69 -25.09 -44.80
C GLN A 390 -15.97 -25.93 -44.87
N LEU A 391 -16.99 -25.59 -44.08
CA LEU A 391 -18.32 -26.19 -44.14
C LEU A 391 -18.92 -26.07 -45.54
N LYS A 392 -18.96 -24.85 -46.12
CA LYS A 392 -19.48 -24.58 -47.47
C LYS A 392 -18.70 -25.33 -48.55
N SER A 393 -17.40 -25.55 -48.34
CA SER A 393 -16.58 -26.38 -49.24
C SER A 393 -16.92 -27.87 -49.13
N LYS A 394 -17.16 -28.36 -47.91
CA LYS A 394 -17.51 -29.75 -47.63
C LYS A 394 -18.91 -30.12 -48.15
N TYR A 395 -19.87 -29.22 -48.02
CA TYR A 395 -21.24 -29.38 -48.53
C TYR A 395 -21.47 -28.42 -49.70
N THR A 396 -20.93 -28.77 -50.87
CA THR A 396 -21.06 -27.95 -52.07
C THR A 396 -22.53 -27.69 -52.41
N GLY A 397 -22.89 -26.43 -52.61
CA GLY A 397 -24.26 -26.00 -52.92
C GLY A 397 -25.09 -25.53 -51.73
N LEU A 398 -24.52 -25.47 -50.51
CA LEU A 398 -25.13 -24.74 -49.40
C LEU A 398 -25.34 -23.26 -49.78
N LYS A 399 -26.58 -22.79 -49.65
CA LYS A 399 -26.94 -21.38 -49.77
C LYS A 399 -27.35 -20.85 -48.41
N GLU A 400 -27.00 -19.60 -48.14
CA GLU A 400 -27.44 -18.90 -46.93
C GLU A 400 -28.82 -18.30 -47.16
N TYR A 401 -29.72 -18.55 -46.22
CA TYR A 401 -31.08 -18.05 -46.15
C TYR A 401 -31.25 -17.20 -44.90
N TRP A 402 -32.19 -16.26 -44.97
CA TRP A 402 -32.54 -15.38 -43.86
C TRP A 402 -34.03 -15.50 -43.57
N ASP A 403 -34.36 -16.03 -42.39
CA ASP A 403 -35.72 -16.00 -41.86
C ASP A 403 -35.97 -14.62 -41.23
N ASP A 404 -36.70 -13.77 -41.95
CA ASP A 404 -36.96 -12.41 -41.47
C ASP A 404 -37.91 -12.35 -40.28
N SER A 405 -38.76 -13.36 -40.10
CA SER A 405 -39.65 -13.43 -38.92
C SER A 405 -38.86 -13.77 -37.67
N ALA A 406 -37.89 -14.68 -37.77
CA ALA A 406 -37.05 -15.12 -36.66
C ALA A 406 -35.80 -14.26 -36.43
N LYS A 407 -35.43 -13.43 -37.41
CA LYS A 407 -34.16 -12.70 -37.52
C LYS A 407 -32.95 -13.64 -37.37
N ALA A 408 -33.01 -14.76 -38.07
CA ALA A 408 -32.04 -15.85 -37.95
C ALA A 408 -31.53 -16.32 -39.33
N PRO A 409 -30.20 -16.48 -39.50
CA PRO A 409 -29.63 -17.08 -40.70
C PRO A 409 -29.59 -18.61 -40.59
N TYR A 410 -29.57 -19.26 -41.73
CA TYR A 410 -29.26 -20.68 -41.84
C TYR A 410 -28.71 -21.02 -43.22
N LEU A 411 -27.97 -22.12 -43.34
CA LEU A 411 -27.49 -22.67 -44.58
C LEU A 411 -28.36 -23.88 -44.96
N TYR A 412 -28.82 -23.93 -46.20
CA TYR A 412 -29.56 -25.07 -46.73
C TYR A 412 -29.16 -25.41 -48.16
N ASN A 413 -29.06 -26.70 -48.45
CA ASN A 413 -28.88 -27.22 -49.80
C ASN A 413 -30.19 -27.86 -50.26
N GLU A 414 -30.89 -27.23 -51.19
CA GLU A 414 -32.19 -27.71 -51.71
C GLU A 414 -32.10 -29.06 -52.44
N THR A 415 -30.91 -29.45 -52.91
CA THR A 415 -30.69 -30.73 -53.62
C THR A 415 -30.38 -31.87 -52.66
N THR A 416 -29.47 -31.65 -51.71
CA THR A 416 -29.03 -32.71 -50.78
C THR A 416 -29.85 -32.76 -49.50
N GLY A 417 -30.46 -31.63 -49.11
CA GLY A 417 -31.15 -31.46 -47.84
C GLY A 417 -30.25 -31.06 -46.66
N ALA A 418 -28.93 -30.88 -46.86
CA ALA A 418 -28.03 -30.50 -45.78
C ALA A 418 -28.45 -29.14 -45.18
N PHE A 419 -28.59 -29.07 -43.85
CA PHE A 419 -29.12 -27.91 -43.14
C PHE A 419 -28.24 -27.55 -41.95
N PHE A 420 -27.89 -26.26 -41.80
CA PHE A 420 -27.10 -25.75 -40.67
C PHE A 420 -27.64 -24.39 -40.19
N THR A 421 -27.86 -24.21 -38.89
CA THR A 421 -28.34 -22.97 -38.26
C THR A 421 -27.30 -22.40 -37.30
N TYR A 422 -27.16 -21.08 -37.22
CA TYR A 422 -26.08 -20.37 -36.51
C TYR A 422 -26.41 -18.87 -36.32
N ASP A 423 -25.52 -18.10 -35.69
CA ASP A 423 -25.54 -16.63 -35.75
C ASP A 423 -24.53 -16.08 -36.77
N ASN A 424 -24.88 -14.97 -37.43
CA ASN A 424 -23.96 -14.16 -38.23
C ASN A 424 -23.96 -12.70 -37.75
N ALA A 425 -23.13 -11.85 -38.34
CA ALA A 425 -23.06 -10.43 -37.96
C ALA A 425 -24.44 -9.74 -37.96
N ARG A 426 -25.33 -10.08 -38.90
CA ARG A 426 -26.68 -9.50 -38.98
C ARG A 426 -27.56 -9.93 -37.81
N SER A 427 -27.59 -11.21 -37.44
CA SER A 427 -28.41 -11.64 -36.29
C SER A 427 -27.85 -11.12 -34.96
N ILE A 428 -26.53 -10.99 -34.82
CA ILE A 428 -25.91 -10.36 -33.65
C ILE A 428 -26.33 -8.89 -33.51
N GLN A 429 -26.39 -8.13 -34.62
CA GLN A 429 -26.90 -6.75 -34.61
C GLN A 429 -28.36 -6.68 -34.15
N GLU A 430 -29.21 -7.57 -34.66
CA GLU A 430 -30.63 -7.62 -34.24
C GLU A 430 -30.78 -8.00 -32.76
N LYS A 431 -29.97 -8.95 -32.26
CA LYS A 431 -29.92 -9.30 -30.83
C LYS A 431 -29.46 -8.14 -29.95
N ALA A 432 -28.41 -7.42 -30.36
CA ALA A 432 -27.92 -6.26 -29.63
C ALA A 432 -28.93 -5.10 -29.62
N LYS A 433 -29.66 -4.91 -30.73
CA LYS A 433 -30.79 -3.98 -30.80
C LYS A 433 -31.90 -4.40 -29.84
N TYR A 434 -32.27 -5.68 -29.82
CA TYR A 434 -33.26 -6.22 -28.89
C TYR A 434 -32.88 -5.97 -27.42
N VAL A 435 -31.62 -6.20 -27.05
CA VAL A 435 -31.07 -5.89 -25.71
C VAL A 435 -31.31 -4.43 -25.33
N LYS A 436 -31.07 -3.50 -26.25
CA LYS A 436 -31.30 -2.06 -26.01
C LYS A 436 -32.78 -1.74 -25.85
N GLU A 437 -33.62 -2.26 -26.74
CA GLU A 437 -35.07 -2.00 -26.75
C GLU A 437 -35.79 -2.56 -25.50
N HIS A 438 -35.29 -3.67 -24.95
CA HIS A 438 -35.89 -4.36 -23.79
C HIS A 438 -35.16 -4.07 -22.48
N ASN A 439 -34.19 -3.14 -22.48
CA ASN A 439 -33.36 -2.80 -21.31
C ASN A 439 -32.69 -4.02 -20.65
N LEU A 440 -32.18 -4.94 -21.47
CA LEU A 440 -31.50 -6.14 -20.98
C LEU A 440 -30.07 -5.82 -20.53
N GLY A 441 -29.51 -6.71 -19.72
CA GLY A 441 -28.18 -6.59 -19.13
C GLY A 441 -27.02 -6.82 -20.10
N GLY A 442 -27.22 -7.43 -21.26
CA GLY A 442 -26.17 -7.62 -22.27
C GLY A 442 -26.30 -8.86 -23.14
N MET A 443 -25.17 -9.27 -23.72
CA MET A 443 -25.02 -10.49 -24.51
C MET A 443 -23.85 -11.35 -24.01
N ILE A 444 -24.00 -12.66 -24.14
CA ILE A 444 -22.94 -13.66 -23.92
C ILE A 444 -22.76 -14.51 -25.16
N ALA A 445 -21.51 -14.86 -25.50
CA ALA A 445 -21.21 -15.74 -26.64
C ALA A 445 -20.51 -17.03 -26.20
N TRP A 446 -20.88 -18.12 -26.87
CA TRP A 446 -20.16 -19.40 -26.83
C TRP A 446 -19.56 -19.71 -28.20
N MET A 447 -18.23 -19.78 -28.38
CA MET A 447 -17.19 -19.31 -27.45
C MET A 447 -15.98 -18.70 -28.20
N ALA A 448 -14.97 -18.19 -27.49
CA ALA A 448 -13.96 -17.26 -28.03
C ALA A 448 -13.18 -17.76 -29.26
N SER A 449 -12.63 -18.98 -29.24
CA SER A 449 -11.86 -19.54 -30.36
C SER A 449 -12.68 -19.79 -31.64
N GLN A 450 -14.01 -19.77 -31.57
CA GLN A 450 -14.90 -20.05 -32.69
C GLN A 450 -15.23 -18.81 -33.52
N ASP A 451 -14.98 -17.61 -32.99
CA ASP A 451 -15.16 -16.36 -33.73
C ASP A 451 -14.15 -16.26 -34.90
N ALA A 452 -14.50 -15.50 -35.92
CA ALA A 452 -13.65 -15.28 -37.09
C ALA A 452 -12.75 -14.06 -36.91
N LYS A 453 -11.62 -14.06 -37.62
CA LYS A 453 -10.73 -12.89 -37.67
C LYS A 453 -11.28 -11.87 -38.65
N THR A 454 -11.27 -10.59 -38.26
CA THR A 454 -11.46 -9.50 -39.22
C THR A 454 -10.13 -9.16 -39.92
N THR A 455 -9.81 -7.88 -40.12
CA THR A 455 -8.44 -7.44 -40.44
C THR A 455 -7.52 -7.46 -39.22
N SER A 456 -8.06 -7.70 -38.02
CA SER A 456 -7.28 -7.84 -36.80
C SER A 456 -6.54 -9.19 -36.77
N THR A 457 -5.53 -9.31 -35.92
CA THR A 457 -4.89 -10.60 -35.63
C THR A 457 -5.72 -11.46 -34.66
N LYS A 458 -6.79 -10.91 -34.09
CA LYS A 458 -7.68 -11.53 -33.08
C LYS A 458 -8.91 -12.13 -33.75
N HIS A 459 -9.55 -13.09 -33.07
CA HIS A 459 -10.85 -13.62 -33.48
C HIS A 459 -11.93 -12.68 -32.96
N ASP A 460 -12.37 -11.73 -33.77
CA ASP A 460 -13.15 -10.57 -33.32
C ASP A 460 -14.35 -10.19 -34.18
N GLU A 461 -14.73 -10.93 -35.22
CA GLU A 461 -15.80 -10.51 -36.13
C GLU A 461 -17.15 -10.32 -35.43
N LEU A 462 -17.70 -11.37 -34.81
CA LEU A 462 -18.99 -11.28 -34.13
C LEU A 462 -18.88 -10.53 -32.79
N THR A 463 -17.72 -10.64 -32.14
CA THR A 463 -17.44 -9.96 -30.87
C THR A 463 -17.41 -8.45 -31.05
N LYS A 464 -16.79 -7.97 -32.13
CA LYS A 464 -16.77 -6.57 -32.50
C LYS A 464 -18.16 -6.06 -32.82
N VAL A 465 -18.96 -6.83 -33.56
CA VAL A 465 -20.34 -6.47 -33.87
C VAL A 465 -21.15 -6.30 -32.58
N THR A 466 -21.00 -7.20 -31.61
CA THR A 466 -21.66 -7.09 -30.29
C THR A 466 -21.20 -5.82 -29.57
N LYS A 467 -19.88 -5.59 -29.50
CA LYS A 467 -19.29 -4.42 -28.85
C LYS A 467 -19.79 -3.11 -29.47
N GLU A 468 -19.71 -2.98 -30.79
CA GLU A 468 -20.12 -1.76 -31.50
C GLU A 468 -21.63 -1.53 -31.38
N SER A 469 -22.42 -2.60 -31.46
CA SER A 469 -23.88 -2.51 -31.38
C SER A 469 -24.36 -2.15 -29.98
N LEU A 470 -23.67 -2.59 -28.91
CA LEU A 470 -24.03 -2.28 -27.53
C LEU A 470 -23.43 -0.94 -27.05
N PHE A 471 -22.15 -0.71 -27.29
CA PHE A 471 -21.36 0.38 -26.68
C PHE A 471 -20.93 1.47 -27.68
N GLY A 472 -21.08 1.25 -28.99
CA GLY A 472 -20.57 2.14 -30.02
C GLY A 472 -19.06 1.97 -30.26
N SER A 473 -18.45 2.94 -30.95
CA SER A 473 -17.05 2.86 -31.37
C SER A 473 -16.03 3.20 -30.27
N GLY A 474 -16.46 3.86 -29.19
CA GLY A 474 -15.57 4.27 -28.08
C GLY A 474 -14.97 3.10 -27.29
N SER A 475 -13.91 3.37 -26.54
CA SER A 475 -13.32 2.39 -25.60
C SER A 475 -14.31 2.02 -24.51
N LEU A 476 -14.21 0.78 -24.01
CA LEU A 476 -14.96 0.35 -22.83
C LEU A 476 -14.36 0.99 -21.57
N ASP A 477 -15.19 1.14 -20.53
CA ASP A 477 -14.75 1.72 -19.26
C ASP A 477 -13.72 0.83 -18.58
N ASN A 478 -12.61 1.43 -18.18
CA ASN A 478 -11.59 0.76 -17.38
C ASN A 478 -12.02 0.70 -15.91
N TYR A 479 -11.74 -0.42 -15.24
CA TYR A 479 -11.83 -0.54 -13.79
C TYR A 479 -10.44 -0.64 -13.15
N THR A 480 -10.37 -0.33 -11.86
CA THR A 480 -9.13 -0.38 -11.10
C THR A 480 -8.72 -1.83 -10.83
N LEU A 481 -7.52 -2.20 -11.28
CA LEU A 481 -6.93 -3.50 -10.99
C LEU A 481 -6.31 -3.49 -9.59
N THR A 482 -6.85 -4.30 -8.69
CA THR A 482 -6.27 -4.52 -7.37
C THR A 482 -5.42 -5.79 -7.38
N TYR A 483 -4.19 -5.66 -6.89
CA TYR A 483 -3.28 -6.78 -6.64
C TYR A 483 -2.92 -6.78 -5.17
N ASN A 484 -3.02 -7.94 -4.52
CA ASN A 484 -2.63 -8.07 -3.12
C ASN A 484 -1.10 -8.08 -3.00
N ASN A 485 -0.60 -7.35 -2.01
CA ASN A 485 0.82 -7.41 -1.66
C ASN A 485 1.17 -8.80 -1.13
N LEU A 486 2.35 -9.30 -1.53
CA LEU A 486 2.92 -10.48 -0.91
C LEU A 486 3.66 -10.10 0.38
N ASN A 487 3.72 -11.05 1.32
CA ASN A 487 4.45 -10.90 2.57
C ASN A 487 5.97 -10.91 2.32
N ILE A 488 6.52 -9.73 1.99
CA ILE A 488 7.94 -9.56 1.70
C ILE A 488 8.59 -8.76 2.83
N THR A 489 9.69 -9.27 3.38
CA THR A 489 10.55 -8.50 4.30
C THR A 489 11.85 -8.18 3.61
N SER A 490 12.38 -6.97 3.84
CA SER A 490 13.73 -6.61 3.42
C SER A 490 14.66 -6.38 4.61
N LYS A 491 15.95 -6.52 4.36
CA LYS A 491 17.04 -6.12 5.26
C LYS A 491 18.05 -5.34 4.46
N LEU A 492 18.41 -4.16 4.97
CA LEU A 492 19.36 -3.26 4.35
C LEU A 492 20.44 -2.91 5.36
N THR A 493 21.70 -3.02 4.95
CA THR A 493 22.86 -2.60 5.75
C THR A 493 23.86 -1.87 4.87
N THR A 494 24.55 -0.87 5.42
CA THR A 494 25.64 -0.17 4.71
C THR A 494 27.01 -0.62 5.21
N SER A 495 27.99 -0.71 4.32
CA SER A 495 29.38 -0.99 4.64
C SER A 495 30.32 -0.20 3.73
N LYS A 496 31.59 -0.06 4.12
CA LYS A 496 32.63 0.54 3.28
C LYS A 496 33.41 -0.58 2.57
N PRO A 497 33.49 -0.57 1.22
CA PRO A 497 34.28 -1.55 0.49
C PRO A 497 35.77 -1.34 0.78
N ALA A 498 36.53 -2.43 0.84
CA ALA A 498 37.96 -2.40 1.15
C ALA A 498 38.84 -1.69 0.08
N TRP A 499 38.28 -1.37 -1.09
CA TRP A 499 39.05 -0.98 -2.29
C TRP A 499 38.55 0.32 -2.97
N GLY A 500 37.87 1.23 -2.26
CA GLY A 500 37.34 2.46 -2.87
C GLY A 500 36.89 3.53 -1.87
N SER A 501 36.54 4.71 -2.37
CA SER A 501 36.07 5.86 -1.58
C SER A 501 34.55 5.90 -1.34
N GLY A 502 33.78 5.07 -2.05
CA GLY A 502 32.32 4.97 -1.93
C GLY A 502 31.86 4.04 -0.79
N SER A 503 30.57 3.72 -0.76
CA SER A 503 29.97 2.73 0.17
C SER A 503 29.23 1.64 -0.60
N VAL A 504 28.80 0.61 0.10
CA VAL A 504 27.94 -0.46 -0.42
C VAL A 504 26.70 -0.56 0.45
N ILE A 505 25.51 -0.58 -0.17
CA ILE A 505 24.27 -0.98 0.50
C ILE A 505 24.00 -2.44 0.16
N ASN A 506 24.12 -3.32 1.16
CA ASN A 506 23.72 -4.72 1.05
C ASN A 506 22.20 -4.76 1.21
N LEU A 507 21.48 -5.16 0.16
CA LEU A 507 20.03 -5.32 0.18
C LEU A 507 19.68 -6.80 0.06
N SER A 508 18.87 -7.29 0.98
CA SER A 508 18.22 -8.59 0.84
C SER A 508 16.72 -8.47 1.01
N PHE A 509 15.95 -9.26 0.27
CA PHE A 509 14.51 -9.41 0.48
C PHE A 509 14.08 -10.87 0.43
N THR A 510 13.12 -11.22 1.27
CA THR A 510 12.64 -12.57 1.52
C THR A 510 11.16 -12.66 1.23
N ASN A 511 10.75 -13.68 0.48
CA ASN A 511 9.34 -14.03 0.29
C ASN A 511 8.89 -14.87 1.49
N ASN A 512 8.17 -14.28 2.44
CA ASN A 512 7.72 -14.95 3.68
C ASN A 512 6.33 -15.57 3.56
N GLU A 513 5.80 -15.67 2.35
CA GLU A 513 4.58 -16.43 2.11
C GLU A 513 4.69 -17.87 2.66
N LYS A 514 3.54 -18.45 2.98
CA LYS A 514 3.45 -19.85 3.41
C LYS A 514 2.38 -20.55 2.59
N LEU A 515 2.71 -21.72 2.08
CA LEU A 515 1.73 -22.59 1.41
C LEU A 515 0.94 -23.35 2.47
N SER A 516 -0.37 -23.40 2.30
CA SER A 516 -1.31 -23.98 3.25
C SER A 516 -2.42 -24.80 2.60
N GLU A 517 -2.64 -24.62 1.30
CA GLU A 517 -3.64 -25.36 0.54
C GLU A 517 -3.16 -26.76 0.18
N SER A 518 -4.13 -27.66 0.02
CA SER A 518 -3.92 -29.04 -0.40
C SER A 518 -4.79 -29.36 -1.61
N GLY A 519 -4.54 -30.52 -2.24
CA GLY A 519 -5.24 -30.93 -3.45
C GLY A 519 -4.66 -30.28 -4.71
N GLU A 520 -5.01 -30.81 -5.87
CA GLU A 520 -4.38 -30.41 -7.12
C GLU A 520 -4.64 -28.94 -7.49
N VAL A 521 -5.90 -28.51 -7.42
CA VAL A 521 -6.28 -27.17 -7.86
C VAL A 521 -5.74 -26.10 -6.92
N LEU A 522 -6.12 -26.15 -5.64
CA LEU A 522 -5.79 -25.07 -4.70
C LEU A 522 -4.30 -24.97 -4.41
N SER A 523 -3.57 -26.09 -4.26
CA SER A 523 -2.11 -26.03 -4.10
C SER A 523 -1.41 -25.44 -5.32
N SER A 524 -1.90 -25.69 -6.54
CA SER A 524 -1.31 -25.14 -7.77
C SER A 524 -1.52 -23.64 -7.87
N VAL A 525 -2.76 -23.16 -7.69
CA VAL A 525 -3.06 -21.73 -7.77
C VAL A 525 -2.48 -20.93 -6.60
N GLU A 526 -2.44 -21.49 -5.39
CA GLU A 526 -1.77 -20.85 -4.25
C GLU A 526 -0.27 -20.72 -4.50
N THR A 527 0.38 -21.78 -4.99
CA THR A 527 1.82 -21.77 -5.30
C THR A 527 2.13 -20.72 -6.36
N ALA A 528 1.32 -20.63 -7.41
CA ALA A 528 1.45 -19.58 -8.41
C ALA A 528 1.26 -18.21 -7.75
N ALA A 529 0.16 -17.96 -7.04
CA ALA A 529 -0.15 -16.67 -6.42
C ALA A 529 0.95 -16.16 -5.47
N LYS A 530 1.52 -17.07 -4.67
CA LYS A 530 2.52 -16.76 -3.63
C LYS A 530 3.98 -16.78 -4.13
N THR A 531 4.22 -17.13 -5.39
CA THR A 531 5.55 -17.03 -6.00
C THR A 531 5.72 -15.66 -6.64
N LEU A 532 6.79 -14.94 -6.26
CA LEU A 532 7.21 -13.72 -6.93
C LEU A 532 7.79 -14.05 -8.30
N LYS A 533 7.34 -13.35 -9.34
CA LYS A 533 7.72 -13.63 -10.74
C LYS A 533 8.35 -12.40 -11.38
N ASN A 534 9.47 -12.60 -12.08
CA ASN A 534 10.19 -11.59 -12.86
C ASN A 534 10.29 -10.25 -12.12
N VAL A 535 10.92 -10.28 -10.95
CA VAL A 535 10.97 -9.16 -10.00
C VAL A 535 11.65 -7.95 -10.63
N LYS A 536 11.11 -6.76 -10.39
CA LYS A 536 11.71 -5.48 -10.73
C LYS A 536 11.68 -4.56 -9.51
N LEU A 537 12.82 -3.95 -9.19
CA LEU A 537 12.95 -3.01 -8.07
C LEU A 537 13.04 -1.58 -8.57
N TYR A 538 12.38 -0.67 -7.86
CA TYR A 538 12.48 0.77 -8.01
C TYR A 538 13.02 1.34 -6.70
N ILE A 539 14.15 2.01 -6.78
CA ILE A 539 14.88 2.53 -5.64
C ILE A 539 14.89 4.05 -5.73
N LYS A 540 14.23 4.71 -4.78
CA LYS A 540 14.22 6.17 -4.66
C LYS A 540 15.30 6.59 -3.69
N THR A 541 16.10 7.58 -4.09
CA THR A 541 17.13 8.16 -3.23
C THR A 541 17.01 9.68 -3.16
N ASN A 542 17.65 10.26 -2.14
CA ASN A 542 17.88 11.68 -1.96
C ASN A 542 19.34 11.89 -1.57
N GLY A 543 20.16 12.35 -2.51
CA GLY A 543 21.61 12.57 -2.27
C GLY A 543 22.48 11.31 -2.25
N ILE A 544 21.94 10.15 -2.66
CA ILE A 544 22.69 8.90 -2.87
C ILE A 544 22.71 8.57 -4.36
N THR A 545 23.91 8.32 -4.90
CA THR A 545 24.12 7.89 -6.29
C THR A 545 24.46 6.41 -6.34
N ILE A 546 23.56 5.60 -6.91
CA ILE A 546 23.80 4.17 -7.17
C ILE A 546 24.54 4.03 -8.51
N THR A 547 25.75 3.44 -8.47
CA THR A 547 26.62 3.28 -9.65
C THR A 547 26.57 1.89 -10.27
N GLY A 548 26.02 0.91 -9.56
CA GLY A 548 25.84 -0.45 -10.06
C GLY A 548 25.33 -1.40 -8.98
N ALA A 549 25.10 -2.66 -9.37
CA ALA A 549 24.73 -3.74 -8.46
C ALA A 549 25.68 -4.94 -8.62
N GLN A 550 25.98 -5.63 -7.53
CA GLN A 550 26.80 -6.85 -7.50
C GLN A 550 26.01 -8.04 -6.96
N HIS A 551 26.22 -9.20 -7.60
CA HIS A 551 25.68 -10.54 -7.31
C HIS A 551 24.20 -10.65 -6.83
N PRO A 552 23.26 -11.10 -7.69
CA PRO A 552 23.43 -11.15 -9.14
C PRO A 552 23.86 -9.76 -9.62
N SER A 553 24.50 -9.65 -10.79
CA SER A 553 24.95 -8.34 -11.31
C SER A 553 23.94 -7.77 -12.33
N PRO A 554 22.69 -7.45 -11.95
CA PRO A 554 21.73 -6.87 -12.87
C PRO A 554 22.16 -5.45 -13.22
N ALA A 555 21.81 -5.02 -14.43
CA ALA A 555 22.01 -3.63 -14.83
C ALA A 555 21.15 -2.71 -13.95
N VAL A 556 21.76 -1.63 -13.46
CA VAL A 556 21.04 -0.52 -12.82
C VAL A 556 20.75 0.53 -13.88
N LYS A 557 19.48 0.90 -14.03
CA LYS A 557 19.02 1.96 -14.94
C LYS A 557 18.43 3.11 -14.13
N GLN A 558 18.27 4.28 -14.75
CA GLN A 558 17.48 5.37 -14.17
C GLN A 558 16.22 5.59 -15.01
N GLU A 559 15.06 5.61 -14.35
CA GLU A 559 13.75 5.83 -14.99
C GLU A 559 12.88 6.68 -14.05
N ASN A 560 12.35 7.80 -14.55
CA ASN A 560 11.40 8.67 -13.82
C ASN A 560 11.83 9.03 -12.38
N GLY A 561 13.13 9.29 -12.18
CA GLY A 561 13.68 9.65 -10.87
C GLY A 561 13.85 8.48 -9.89
N TYR A 562 13.84 7.23 -10.38
CA TYR A 562 14.19 6.02 -9.66
C TYR A 562 15.43 5.37 -10.26
N TYR A 563 16.20 4.67 -9.43
CA TYR A 563 17.10 3.62 -9.90
C TYR A 563 16.32 2.32 -10.05
N VAL A 564 16.44 1.66 -11.19
CA VAL A 564 15.65 0.50 -11.57
C VAL A 564 16.55 -0.70 -11.78
N ILE A 565 16.17 -1.82 -11.15
CA ILE A 565 16.87 -3.10 -11.27
C ILE A 565 15.87 -4.16 -11.72
N ASP A 566 16.15 -4.79 -12.86
CA ASP A 566 15.31 -5.83 -13.42
C ASP A 566 15.96 -7.20 -13.22
N PHE A 567 15.34 -8.06 -12.41
CA PHE A 567 15.80 -9.41 -12.13
C PHE A 567 15.23 -10.45 -13.10
N SER A 568 14.44 -10.06 -14.12
CA SER A 568 13.90 -11.04 -15.09
C SER A 568 14.98 -11.77 -15.90
N VAL A 569 16.20 -11.23 -15.93
CA VAL A 569 17.37 -11.84 -16.58
C VAL A 569 18.21 -12.69 -15.63
N SER A 570 17.99 -12.61 -14.31
CA SER A 570 18.69 -13.43 -13.33
C SER A 570 17.91 -14.70 -13.01
N TYR A 571 18.61 -15.80 -12.78
CA TYR A 571 17.97 -17.05 -12.36
C TYR A 571 17.21 -16.87 -11.04
N ASP A 572 17.83 -16.17 -10.08
CA ASP A 572 17.33 -16.03 -8.71
C ASP A 572 16.05 -15.19 -8.60
N GLY A 573 15.86 -14.19 -9.47
CA GLY A 573 14.69 -13.29 -9.40
C GLY A 573 13.62 -13.53 -10.46
N LYS A 574 13.77 -14.58 -11.27
CA LYS A 574 12.76 -14.98 -12.24
C LYS A 574 11.55 -15.63 -11.58
N LEU A 575 11.76 -16.56 -10.64
CA LEU A 575 10.70 -17.29 -9.91
C LEU A 575 11.12 -17.52 -8.45
N MET A 576 10.76 -16.58 -7.59
CA MET A 576 11.13 -16.59 -6.17
C MET A 576 9.97 -17.16 -5.33
N LYS A 577 10.07 -18.45 -5.04
CA LYS A 577 9.12 -19.24 -4.26
C LYS A 577 9.05 -18.79 -2.80
N PRO A 578 7.96 -19.12 -2.08
CA PRO A 578 7.87 -18.94 -0.64
C PRO A 578 9.10 -19.48 0.12
N GLY A 579 9.64 -18.69 1.04
CA GLY A 579 10.83 -18.95 1.85
C GLY A 579 12.16 -18.55 1.23
N GLN A 580 12.21 -18.21 -0.06
CA GLN A 580 13.47 -17.82 -0.72
C GLN A 580 13.89 -16.39 -0.36
N THR A 581 15.18 -16.10 -0.45
CA THR A 581 15.77 -14.78 -0.23
C THR A 581 16.70 -14.44 -1.39
N ILE A 582 16.63 -13.20 -1.88
CA ILE A 582 17.59 -12.63 -2.81
C ILE A 582 18.40 -11.60 -2.05
N SER A 583 19.73 -11.68 -2.16
CA SER A 583 20.67 -10.74 -1.56
C SER A 583 21.62 -10.22 -2.64
N PHE A 584 21.83 -8.91 -2.68
CA PHE A 584 22.74 -8.26 -3.62
C PHE A 584 23.24 -6.93 -3.05
N ASP A 585 24.33 -6.45 -3.62
CA ASP A 585 25.01 -5.24 -3.18
C ASP A 585 24.79 -4.09 -4.16
N LEU A 586 24.42 -2.92 -3.67
CA LEU A 586 24.35 -1.68 -4.43
C LEU A 586 25.65 -0.89 -4.21
N ASN A 587 26.38 -0.62 -5.29
CA ASN A 587 27.55 0.25 -5.25
C ASN A 587 27.09 1.71 -5.16
N ILE A 588 27.58 2.43 -4.16
CA ILE A 588 27.25 3.84 -3.91
C ILE A 588 28.49 4.70 -4.19
N ALA A 589 28.32 5.79 -4.94
CA ALA A 589 29.43 6.68 -5.27
C ALA A 589 29.95 7.40 -4.03
N GLU A 590 29.05 7.85 -3.16
CA GLU A 590 29.34 8.59 -1.94
C GLU A 590 29.74 7.67 -0.79
N SER A 591 30.56 8.18 0.14
CA SER A 591 30.76 7.53 1.44
C SER A 591 29.58 7.85 2.34
N ILE A 592 28.72 6.87 2.57
CA ILE A 592 27.57 6.97 3.48
C ILE A 592 27.81 6.10 4.72
N ASP A 593 27.45 6.64 5.89
CA ASP A 593 27.55 5.95 7.19
C ASP A 593 26.18 5.44 7.70
N ASN A 594 25.09 5.79 7.02
CA ASN A 594 23.72 5.37 7.31
C ASN A 594 22.86 5.35 6.02
N LEU A 595 21.58 4.97 6.15
CA LEU A 595 20.65 4.86 5.02
C LEU A 595 19.74 6.10 4.83
N ASN A 596 20.02 7.25 5.46
CA ASN A 596 19.11 8.40 5.46
C ASN A 596 18.81 8.98 4.07
N GLY A 597 19.71 8.77 3.10
CA GLY A 597 19.49 9.17 1.71
C GLY A 597 18.76 8.13 0.86
N LEU A 598 18.39 6.97 1.41
CA LEU A 598 17.55 5.98 0.75
C LEU A 598 16.09 6.24 1.15
N VAL A 599 15.26 6.64 0.18
CA VAL A 599 13.88 7.05 0.43
C VAL A 599 12.93 5.87 0.42
N SER A 600 12.98 5.06 -0.65
CA SER A 600 12.14 3.87 -0.78
C SER A 600 12.83 2.79 -1.60
N VAL A 601 12.45 1.54 -1.32
CA VAL A 601 12.63 0.43 -2.25
C VAL A 601 11.26 -0.19 -2.48
N GLU A 602 10.86 -0.17 -3.74
CA GLU A 602 9.56 -0.65 -4.19
C GLU A 602 9.78 -1.85 -5.12
N LEU A 603 9.01 -2.91 -4.89
CA LEU A 603 9.06 -4.15 -5.64
C LEU A 603 7.82 -4.25 -6.52
N SER A 604 8.05 -4.51 -7.81
CA SER A 604 7.02 -4.94 -8.75
C SER A 604 7.34 -6.35 -9.27
N GLN A 605 6.33 -7.01 -9.82
CA GLN A 605 6.44 -8.32 -10.43
C GLN A 605 5.72 -8.35 -11.79
N ARG A 606 6.11 -9.30 -12.63
CA ARG A 606 5.49 -9.54 -13.93
C ARG A 606 5.30 -11.04 -14.12
N MET A 607 4.15 -11.47 -14.66
CA MET A 607 3.95 -12.89 -14.98
C MET A 607 5.02 -13.40 -15.94
N TYR A 608 5.33 -12.61 -16.97
CA TYR A 608 6.36 -12.89 -17.97
C TYR A 608 7.35 -11.72 -18.01
N SER A 609 8.58 -11.98 -18.45
CA SER A 609 9.60 -10.91 -18.57
C SER A 609 9.18 -9.77 -19.50
N THR A 610 8.24 -10.01 -20.42
CA THR A 610 7.71 -9.03 -21.37
C THR A 610 6.30 -8.55 -21.05
N SER A 611 5.63 -9.06 -20.00
CA SER A 611 4.26 -8.65 -19.66
C SER A 611 4.25 -7.33 -18.87
N PRO A 612 3.10 -6.63 -18.78
CA PRO A 612 2.97 -5.48 -17.89
C PRO A 612 3.25 -5.83 -16.43
N GLU A 613 3.66 -4.81 -15.68
CA GLU A 613 3.90 -4.87 -14.23
C GLU A 613 2.59 -4.96 -13.44
N MET A 614 2.59 -5.82 -12.41
CA MET A 614 1.40 -6.16 -11.62
C MET A 614 1.50 -5.53 -10.24
N GLY A 615 1.10 -4.27 -10.17
CA GLY A 615 1.20 -3.48 -8.94
C GLY A 615 2.64 -3.20 -8.50
N ARG A 616 2.77 -2.40 -7.44
CA ARG A 616 4.06 -2.07 -6.84
C ARG A 616 3.90 -1.97 -5.33
N GLN A 617 4.70 -2.74 -4.58
CA GLN A 617 4.66 -2.77 -3.13
C GLN A 617 5.94 -2.22 -2.52
N PHE A 618 5.83 -1.46 -1.44
CA PHE A 618 7.02 -1.02 -0.69
C PHE A 618 7.61 -2.20 0.08
N ILE A 619 8.92 -2.36 -0.02
CA ILE A 619 9.69 -3.33 0.79
C ILE A 619 10.69 -2.62 1.71
N TYR A 620 10.96 -1.34 1.48
CA TYR A 620 11.67 -0.43 2.39
C TYR A 620 11.13 0.99 2.23
N GLY A 621 11.14 1.76 3.31
CA GLY A 621 10.49 3.05 3.38
C GLY A 621 8.97 2.90 3.54
N SER A 622 8.22 3.92 3.15
CA SER A 622 6.76 3.92 3.16
C SER A 622 6.25 4.55 1.88
N PRO A 623 5.01 4.22 1.44
CA PRO A 623 4.34 5.02 0.43
C PRO A 623 4.41 6.48 0.85
N VAL A 624 5.06 7.30 0.03
CA VAL A 624 4.78 8.73 0.01
C VAL A 624 3.54 8.85 -0.84
N SER A 625 2.36 8.89 -0.21
CA SER A 625 1.14 9.21 -0.95
C SER A 625 1.34 10.56 -1.67
N PRO A 626 0.81 10.75 -2.89
CA PRO A 626 0.67 12.08 -3.48
C PRO A 626 -0.11 13.05 -2.56
N ASP A 627 -0.88 12.50 -1.62
CA ASP A 627 -1.67 13.22 -0.62
C ASP A 627 -1.11 13.14 0.81
N ASP A 628 0.05 12.49 1.04
CA ASP A 628 0.68 12.46 2.36
C ASP A 628 1.34 13.81 2.62
N ASN A 629 0.53 14.73 3.12
CA ASN A 629 0.97 15.97 3.69
C ASN A 629 1.69 15.69 5.02
N THR A 630 2.92 16.16 5.15
CA THR A 630 3.67 16.06 6.40
C THR A 630 3.34 17.23 7.32
N ALA A 631 3.54 17.09 8.63
CA ALA A 631 3.34 18.22 9.54
C ALA A 631 4.52 19.20 9.41
N PRO A 632 4.27 20.52 9.49
CA PRO A 632 5.31 21.54 9.37
C PRO A 632 6.34 21.45 10.50
N VAL A 633 7.56 21.95 10.28
CA VAL A 633 8.64 21.96 11.29
C VAL A 633 8.93 23.40 11.73
N ILE A 634 8.93 23.66 13.05
CA ILE A 634 9.34 24.94 13.64
C ILE A 634 10.83 24.88 14.00
N ASN A 635 11.62 25.79 13.45
CA ASN A 635 13.06 25.90 13.68
C ASN A 635 13.40 27.17 14.47
N GLY A 636 14.45 27.12 15.30
CA GLY A 636 14.94 28.28 16.08
C GLY A 636 14.17 28.59 17.37
N ALA A 637 13.09 27.85 17.67
CA ALA A 637 12.32 27.97 18.90
C ALA A 637 12.98 27.21 20.06
N THR A 638 13.96 27.83 20.71
CA THR A 638 14.70 27.28 21.86
C THR A 638 14.54 28.13 23.12
N ASN A 639 14.73 27.54 24.29
CA ASN A 639 14.71 28.26 25.58
C ASN A 639 15.73 29.41 25.57
N LYS A 640 15.32 30.58 26.07
CA LYS A 640 16.16 31.79 26.10
C LYS A 640 16.09 32.43 27.49
N GLN A 641 17.22 32.99 27.91
CA GLN A 641 17.30 33.85 29.10
C GLN A 641 17.42 35.31 28.64
N ILE A 642 16.64 36.20 29.27
CA ILE A 642 16.67 37.65 29.08
C ILE A 642 16.67 38.33 30.46
N TYR A 643 17.02 39.60 30.54
CA TYR A 643 17.04 40.34 31.79
C TYR A 643 15.88 41.32 31.92
N ILE A 644 15.54 41.69 33.17
CA ILE A 644 14.51 42.69 33.43
C ILE A 644 14.79 43.97 32.63
N GLY A 645 13.80 44.40 31.85
CA GLY A 645 13.83 45.59 31.01
C GLY A 645 14.39 45.37 29.59
N ASP A 646 14.88 44.18 29.25
CA ASP A 646 15.32 43.90 27.88
C ASP A 646 14.13 43.89 26.90
N SER A 647 14.34 44.41 25.69
CA SER A 647 13.35 44.30 24.61
C SER A 647 13.31 42.87 24.09
N PHE A 648 12.13 42.23 24.08
CA PHE A 648 11.96 40.86 23.63
C PHE A 648 10.90 40.77 22.52
N ASN A 649 11.31 40.27 21.35
CA ASN A 649 10.40 39.94 20.25
C ASN A 649 10.29 38.40 20.13
N PRO A 650 9.10 37.81 20.38
CA PRO A 650 8.93 36.36 20.38
C PRO A 650 9.19 35.71 19.02
N LEU A 651 9.01 36.43 17.90
CA LEU A 651 9.18 35.84 16.55
C LEU A 651 10.60 35.98 15.99
N SER A 652 11.50 36.67 16.69
CA SER A 652 12.84 36.96 16.17
C SER A 652 13.70 35.69 16.04
N GLY A 653 14.04 35.35 14.79
CA GLY A 653 14.91 34.21 14.45
C GLY A 653 14.20 32.84 14.47
N ILE A 654 12.87 32.82 14.51
CA ILE A 654 12.07 31.60 14.43
C ILE A 654 11.54 31.48 13.01
N THR A 655 11.72 30.31 12.41
CA THR A 655 11.21 29.99 11.07
C THR A 655 10.36 28.73 11.13
N ALA A 656 9.51 28.56 10.13
CA ALA A 656 8.76 27.32 9.95
C ALA A 656 8.83 26.91 8.48
N SER A 657 9.01 25.63 8.23
CA SER A 657 9.03 25.09 6.87
C SER A 657 8.28 23.77 6.84
N ASP A 658 7.58 23.55 5.74
CA ASP A 658 6.91 22.30 5.44
C ASP A 658 7.44 21.72 4.12
N LYS A 659 7.44 20.40 4.00
CA LYS A 659 7.98 19.72 2.81
C LYS A 659 7.12 19.97 1.58
N GLU A 660 5.81 20.10 1.74
CA GLU A 660 4.83 20.27 0.68
C GLU A 660 4.45 21.75 0.45
N ASP A 661 4.37 22.56 1.52
CA ASP A 661 3.96 23.98 1.45
C ASP A 661 5.14 24.99 1.44
N GLY A 662 6.38 24.55 1.65
CA GLY A 662 7.55 25.43 1.64
C GLY A 662 7.68 26.30 2.91
N ASP A 663 8.07 27.57 2.76
CA ASP A 663 8.27 28.47 3.91
C ASP A 663 6.92 28.93 4.51
N LEU A 664 6.69 28.56 5.77
CA LEU A 664 5.49 28.89 6.55
C LEU A 664 5.79 29.87 7.68
N THR A 665 6.95 30.52 7.69
CA THR A 665 7.39 31.41 8.79
C THR A 665 6.37 32.50 9.11
N SER A 666 5.71 33.07 8.10
CA SER A 666 4.67 34.10 8.30
C SER A 666 3.36 33.57 8.90
N LYS A 667 3.18 32.24 8.96
CA LYS A 667 1.99 31.57 9.52
C LYS A 667 2.20 31.12 10.97
N ILE A 668 3.36 31.38 11.57
CA ILE A 668 3.61 31.07 12.97
C ILE A 668 2.72 31.96 13.85
N THR A 669 1.96 31.32 14.73
CA THR A 669 1.20 31.93 15.80
C THR A 669 1.93 31.70 17.12
N VAL A 670 1.91 32.69 18.02
CA VAL A 670 2.50 32.59 19.35
C VAL A 670 1.41 32.87 20.38
N SER A 671 1.26 31.98 21.35
CA SER A 671 0.38 32.17 22.50
C SER A 671 1.19 32.16 23.80
N GLY A 672 0.79 32.99 24.75
CA GLY A 672 1.55 33.28 25.96
C GLY A 672 2.14 34.69 25.91
N THR A 673 2.50 35.22 27.07
CA THR A 673 3.05 36.57 27.22
C THR A 673 4.27 36.51 28.12
N VAL A 674 5.33 37.23 27.75
CA VAL A 674 6.51 37.41 28.60
C VAL A 674 6.43 38.82 29.20
N ASP A 675 6.36 38.91 30.53
CA ASP A 675 6.49 40.18 31.23
C ASP A 675 7.97 40.44 31.51
N THR A 676 8.62 41.24 30.65
CA THR A 676 10.05 41.55 30.79
C THR A 676 10.35 42.48 31.96
N THR A 677 9.34 42.98 32.69
CA THR A 677 9.55 43.85 33.86
C THR A 677 9.65 43.07 35.17
N LYS A 678 9.35 41.77 35.16
CA LYS A 678 9.28 40.94 36.35
C LYS A 678 10.12 39.68 36.18
N ALA A 679 10.91 39.35 37.21
CA ALA A 679 11.67 38.12 37.20
C ALA A 679 10.72 36.91 37.23
N GLY A 680 10.99 35.90 36.41
CA GLY A 680 10.17 34.70 36.32
C GLY A 680 10.42 33.88 35.06
N SER A 681 9.84 32.69 35.00
CA SER A 681 9.81 31.85 33.80
C SER A 681 8.46 31.97 33.11
N TYR A 682 8.49 32.34 31.84
CA TYR A 682 7.31 32.58 31.00
C TYR A 682 7.32 31.58 29.85
N ASN A 683 6.26 30.80 29.70
CA ASN A 683 6.15 29.85 28.60
C ASN A 683 5.46 30.50 27.40
N LEU A 684 6.09 30.38 26.24
CA LEU A 684 5.50 30.70 24.94
C LEU A 684 5.25 29.42 24.18
N THR A 685 4.08 29.30 23.58
CA THR A 685 3.75 28.21 22.67
C THR A 685 3.74 28.76 21.25
N TYR A 686 4.65 28.25 20.43
CA TYR A 686 4.68 28.52 19.00
C TYR A 686 3.87 27.45 18.29
N SER A 687 3.05 27.86 17.34
CA SER A 687 2.29 26.94 16.52
C SER A 687 2.18 27.39 15.08
N VAL A 688 2.31 26.45 14.16
CA VAL A 688 2.09 26.67 12.73
C VAL A 688 1.18 25.56 12.21
N VAL A 689 0.27 25.95 11.32
CA VAL A 689 -0.65 25.05 10.62
C VAL A 689 -0.39 25.20 9.13
N ASP A 690 -0.27 24.08 8.44
CA ASP A 690 -0.06 24.02 7.01
C ASP A 690 -1.37 24.24 6.22
N SER A 691 -1.33 24.14 4.89
CA SER A 691 -2.50 24.36 4.03
C SER A 691 -3.55 23.25 4.11
N LYS A 692 -3.19 22.07 4.65
CA LYS A 692 -4.06 20.90 4.80
C LYS A 692 -4.56 20.70 6.25
N GLY A 693 -4.12 21.53 7.17
CA GLY A 693 -4.58 21.57 8.55
C GLY A 693 -3.73 20.80 9.55
N LEU A 694 -2.57 20.23 9.18
CA LEU A 694 -1.69 19.62 10.17
C LEU A 694 -0.93 20.69 10.93
N LYS A 695 -0.75 20.45 12.23
CA LYS A 695 -0.28 21.44 13.20
C LYS A 695 0.99 20.96 13.88
N ALA A 696 2.01 21.81 13.89
CA ALA A 696 3.13 21.67 14.80
C ALA A 696 3.04 22.67 15.95
N THR A 697 3.44 22.23 17.14
CA THR A 697 3.51 23.05 18.34
C THR A 697 4.81 22.79 19.08
N THR A 698 5.47 23.85 19.54
CA THR A 698 6.60 23.75 20.47
C THR A 698 6.44 24.77 21.59
N ILE A 699 6.84 24.38 22.79
CA ILE A 699 6.80 25.25 23.97
C ILE A 699 8.24 25.64 24.30
N VAL A 700 8.45 26.95 24.42
CA VAL A 700 9.72 27.55 24.81
C VAL A 700 9.53 28.27 26.13
N THR A 701 10.45 28.06 27.07
CA THR A 701 10.53 28.84 28.29
C THR A 701 11.48 30.02 28.10
N ILE A 702 10.96 31.22 28.35
CA ILE A 702 11.73 32.46 28.45
C ILE A 702 11.93 32.78 29.93
N THR A 703 13.17 32.72 30.38
CA THR A 703 13.52 33.07 31.76
C THR A 703 13.91 34.54 31.81
N VAL A 704 13.10 35.37 32.46
CA VAL A 704 13.44 36.75 32.80
C VAL A 704 14.16 36.71 34.14
N SER A 705 15.45 37.00 34.14
CA SER A 705 16.26 37.08 35.36
C SER A 705 16.53 38.52 35.74
N GLU A 706 16.75 38.78 37.02
CA GLU A 706 17.37 40.04 37.44
C GLU A 706 18.77 40.11 36.83
N LYS A 707 19.16 41.30 36.33
CA LYS A 707 20.54 41.58 35.95
C LYS A 707 21.37 41.51 37.24
N THR A 708 22.05 40.39 37.48
CA THR A 708 23.06 40.33 38.55
C THR A 708 24.26 41.12 38.08
N SER A 709 24.26 42.43 38.35
CA SER A 709 25.52 43.15 38.48
C SER A 709 26.28 42.48 39.62
N THR A 710 27.36 41.77 39.31
CA THR A 710 28.36 41.45 40.34
C THR A 710 28.92 42.79 40.81
N ASN A 711 28.31 43.33 41.85
CA ASN A 711 28.79 44.52 42.52
C ASN A 711 30.04 44.13 43.30
N THR A 712 31.16 44.79 43.04
CA THR A 712 32.39 44.56 43.80
C THR A 712 32.36 45.41 45.06
N ALA A 713 33.04 44.97 46.13
CA ALA A 713 33.11 45.77 47.34
C ALA A 713 34.08 46.95 47.11
N PRO A 714 33.79 48.14 47.67
CA PRO A 714 34.62 49.32 47.49
C PRO A 714 36.04 49.13 48.04
N VAL A 715 37.04 49.82 47.50
CA VAL A 715 38.43 49.75 47.98
C VAL A 715 38.79 51.02 48.73
N ILE A 716 39.32 50.90 49.96
CA ILE A 716 39.87 52.02 50.74
C ILE A 716 41.40 52.03 50.58
N ASN A 717 41.95 53.18 50.16
CA ASN A 717 43.37 53.40 49.97
C ASN A 717 43.90 54.48 50.94
N GLY A 718 45.18 54.39 51.29
CA GLY A 718 45.86 55.37 52.17
C GLY A 718 45.78 55.08 53.67
N VAL A 719 45.05 54.03 54.09
CA VAL A 719 44.97 53.63 55.51
C VAL A 719 46.26 52.94 55.92
N THR A 720 47.13 53.69 56.60
CA THR A 720 48.40 53.20 57.14
C THR A 720 48.54 53.60 58.60
N ASN A 721 49.33 52.85 59.35
CA ASN A 721 49.75 53.27 60.68
C ASN A 721 50.54 54.58 60.59
N LYS A 722 50.39 55.47 61.57
CA LYS A 722 51.12 56.75 61.65
C LYS A 722 51.57 57.03 63.08
N GLU A 723 52.71 57.67 63.22
CA GLU A 723 53.21 58.19 64.49
C GLU A 723 53.07 59.71 64.51
N ILE A 724 52.56 60.27 65.61
CA ILE A 724 52.35 61.72 65.80
C ILE A 724 52.81 62.13 67.21
N LYS A 725 53.22 63.39 67.40
CA LYS A 725 53.65 63.90 68.72
C LYS A 725 52.46 64.35 69.56
N ILE A 726 52.58 64.28 70.90
CA ILE A 726 51.56 64.85 71.81
C ILE A 726 51.25 66.30 71.43
N GLY A 727 49.95 66.62 71.34
CA GLY A 727 49.44 67.94 70.99
C GLY A 727 49.36 68.23 69.49
N SER A 728 49.85 67.34 68.62
CA SER A 728 49.74 67.53 67.16
C SER A 728 48.28 67.48 66.72
N ALA A 729 47.90 68.40 65.82
CA ALA A 729 46.62 68.32 65.14
C ALA A 729 46.57 67.06 64.27
N PHE A 730 45.58 66.20 64.47
CA PHE A 730 45.40 64.97 63.72
C PHE A 730 44.00 64.91 63.12
N ASN A 731 43.92 64.83 61.79
CA ASN A 731 42.68 64.57 61.08
C ASN A 731 42.72 63.14 60.51
N PRO A 732 41.82 62.25 60.92
CA PRO A 732 41.84 60.85 60.49
C PRO A 732 41.60 60.65 58.99
N LEU A 733 40.96 61.59 58.29
CA LEU A 733 40.62 61.45 56.87
C LEU A 733 41.71 61.98 55.92
N THR A 734 42.76 62.63 56.43
CA THR A 734 43.80 63.23 55.58
C THR A 734 44.56 62.17 54.78
N GLY A 735 44.39 62.20 53.45
CA GLY A 735 45.06 61.30 52.51
C GLY A 735 44.40 59.92 52.37
N ILE A 736 43.22 59.72 52.95
CA ILE A 736 42.42 58.49 52.77
C ILE A 736 41.44 58.71 51.63
N THR A 737 41.39 57.78 50.69
CA THR A 737 40.43 57.79 49.57
C THR A 737 39.69 56.46 49.51
N ALA A 738 38.45 56.46 49.02
CA ALA A 738 37.71 55.25 48.75
C ALA A 738 37.15 55.28 47.33
N SER A 739 37.23 54.17 46.61
CA SER A 739 36.67 54.07 45.26
C SER A 739 36.08 52.69 45.04
N ASP A 740 34.97 52.65 44.33
CA ASP A 740 34.33 51.43 43.87
C ASP A 740 34.34 51.35 42.34
N LYS A 741 34.42 50.14 41.79
CA LYS A 741 34.46 49.94 40.34
C LYS A 741 33.16 50.37 39.66
N GLU A 742 32.03 50.17 40.34
CA GLU A 742 30.69 50.46 39.82
C GLU A 742 30.16 51.83 40.29
N ASP A 743 30.53 52.30 41.50
CA ASP A 743 30.05 53.57 42.07
C ASP A 743 31.05 54.75 42.01
N GLY A 744 32.29 54.54 41.55
CA GLY A 744 33.28 55.61 41.39
C GLY A 744 33.88 56.08 42.73
N ASP A 745 34.17 57.38 42.88
CA ASP A 745 34.80 57.94 44.09
C ASP A 745 33.80 58.01 45.26
N LEU A 746 34.10 57.28 46.32
CA LEU A 746 33.33 57.18 47.56
C LEU A 746 34.06 57.81 48.76
N THR A 747 35.11 58.59 48.54
CA THR A 747 35.95 59.17 49.61
C THR A 747 35.12 59.96 50.64
N ASN A 748 34.11 60.70 50.19
CA ASN A 748 33.23 61.48 51.07
C ASN A 748 32.24 60.63 51.90
N LYS A 749 32.17 59.31 51.66
CA LYS A 749 31.31 58.36 52.37
C LYS A 749 32.07 57.50 53.39
N ILE A 750 33.37 57.74 53.58
CA ILE A 750 34.17 57.03 54.59
C ILE A 750 33.68 57.43 55.98
N VAL A 751 33.30 56.43 56.78
CA VAL A 751 32.97 56.56 58.19
C VAL A 751 34.16 56.08 59.02
N VAL A 752 34.61 56.88 59.98
CA VAL A 752 35.71 56.51 60.89
C VAL A 752 35.13 56.20 62.27
N SER A 753 35.47 55.03 62.80
CA SER A 753 35.15 54.59 64.15
C SER A 753 36.42 54.45 64.99
N GLY A 754 36.37 54.94 66.23
CA GLY A 754 37.52 55.13 67.11
C GLY A 754 37.93 56.60 67.22
N THR A 755 38.65 56.94 68.29
CA THR A 755 39.12 58.29 68.56
C THR A 755 40.60 58.25 68.94
N VAL A 756 41.39 59.21 68.45
CA VAL A 756 42.79 59.39 68.86
C VAL A 756 42.82 60.54 69.86
N ASP A 757 43.28 60.27 71.08
CA ASP A 757 43.55 61.32 72.06
C ASP A 757 44.98 61.79 71.87
N THR A 758 45.16 62.90 71.15
CA THR A 758 46.50 63.44 70.86
C THR A 758 47.17 64.07 72.09
N THR A 759 46.49 64.18 73.24
CA THR A 759 47.05 64.73 74.48
C THR A 759 47.76 63.69 75.34
N LYS A 760 47.62 62.40 75.01
CA LYS A 760 48.13 61.29 75.80
C LYS A 760 48.93 60.34 74.93
N ALA A 761 50.14 60.00 75.37
CA ALA A 761 50.97 59.03 74.67
C ALA A 761 50.31 57.63 74.71
N GLY A 762 50.27 56.95 73.57
CA GLY A 762 49.60 55.67 73.42
C GLY A 762 49.31 55.29 71.97
N ALA A 763 48.92 54.03 71.75
CA ALA A 763 48.50 53.53 70.44
C ALA A 763 46.97 53.50 70.34
N TYR A 764 46.42 54.24 69.38
CA TYR A 764 44.98 54.42 69.17
C TYR A 764 44.56 53.77 67.86
N ASN A 765 43.62 52.81 67.92
CA ASN A 765 43.16 52.10 66.72
C ASN A 765 41.94 52.80 66.11
N LEU A 766 42.03 53.11 64.82
CA LEU A 766 40.93 53.61 64.01
C LEU A 766 40.49 52.54 63.02
N THR A 767 39.18 52.45 62.81
CA THR A 767 38.55 51.62 61.77
C THR A 767 37.84 52.55 60.79
N TYR A 768 38.22 52.46 59.52
CA TYR A 768 37.61 53.17 58.40
C TYR A 768 36.67 52.20 57.70
N SER A 769 35.43 52.58 57.48
CA SER A 769 34.44 51.80 56.74
C SER A 769 33.81 52.63 55.64
N VAL A 770 33.63 52.05 54.46
CA VAL A 770 32.88 52.67 53.37
C VAL A 770 31.87 51.66 52.84
N THR A 771 30.64 52.12 52.61
CA THR A 771 29.54 51.31 52.06
C THR A 771 29.17 51.86 50.69
N ASP A 772 29.11 50.98 49.71
CA ASP A 772 28.73 51.33 48.33
C ASP A 772 27.20 51.50 48.18
N SER A 773 26.72 51.80 46.98
CA SER A 773 25.30 52.04 46.72
C SER A 773 24.43 50.76 46.82
N LYS A 774 25.05 49.58 46.82
CA LYS A 774 24.40 48.26 46.92
C LYS A 774 24.55 47.60 48.29
N GLY A 775 25.22 48.27 49.23
CA GLY A 775 25.32 47.85 50.62
C GLY A 775 26.55 46.97 50.94
N LEU A 776 27.49 46.75 50.01
CA LEU A 776 28.74 46.07 50.38
C LEU A 776 29.64 47.03 51.14
N VAL A 777 30.30 46.50 52.17
CA VAL A 777 31.12 47.29 53.10
C VAL A 777 32.55 46.78 53.07
N THR A 778 33.49 47.71 52.91
CA THR A 778 34.92 47.44 53.13
C THR A 778 35.41 48.18 54.35
N THR A 779 36.19 47.49 55.17
CA THR A 779 36.80 48.07 56.37
C THR A 779 38.33 47.98 56.33
N ALA A 780 39.01 49.05 56.72
CA ALA A 780 40.45 49.08 56.90
C ALA A 780 40.80 49.64 58.29
N LYS A 781 41.87 49.15 58.91
CA LYS A 781 42.31 49.56 60.25
C LYS A 781 43.68 50.21 60.21
N ALA A 782 43.86 51.27 60.99
CA ALA A 782 45.17 51.86 61.24
C ALA A 782 45.35 52.14 62.73
N THR A 783 46.58 51.98 63.20
CA THR A 783 47.02 52.38 64.53
C THR A 783 47.76 53.71 64.45
N ILE A 784 47.31 54.68 65.23
CA ILE A 784 47.94 55.99 65.39
C ILE A 784 48.66 56.02 66.73
N THR A 785 49.99 56.11 66.69
CA THR A 785 50.83 56.13 67.89
C THR A 785 51.15 57.57 68.26
N VAL A 786 50.74 58.00 69.45
CA VAL A 786 51.06 59.32 70.00
C VAL A 786 52.31 59.20 70.89
N VAL A 787 53.38 59.94 70.58
CA VAL A 787 54.69 59.89 71.28
C VAL A 787 55.05 61.22 71.96
N ASN A 788 55.83 61.17 73.05
CA ASN A 788 56.31 62.35 73.77
C ASN A 788 57.46 63.05 73.01
N ASP A 789 57.52 64.39 73.08
CA ASP A 789 58.56 65.18 72.45
C ASP A 789 59.80 65.31 73.37
N THR A 790 60.93 64.69 73.00
CA THR A 790 62.23 64.90 73.66
C THR A 790 63.05 65.93 72.91
N THR A 791 62.81 67.21 73.21
CA THR A 791 63.64 68.35 72.74
C THR A 791 64.93 68.49 73.55
N PRO A 792 66.12 68.65 72.92
CA PRO A 792 67.39 68.90 73.62
C PRO A 792 67.45 70.31 74.25
N GLU A 793 67.95 70.36 75.49
CA GLU A 793 68.03 71.55 76.34
C GLU A 793 69.25 72.45 75.98
N ILE A 794 69.05 73.78 76.00
CA ILE A 794 70.11 74.76 75.71
C ILE A 794 71.02 74.90 76.94
N PRO A 795 72.35 74.73 76.80
CA PRO A 795 73.26 74.71 77.95
C PRO A 795 73.38 76.08 78.65
N THR A 796 73.51 76.08 79.97
CA THR A 796 73.76 77.29 80.77
C THR A 796 75.18 77.84 80.53
N TYR A 797 75.34 79.17 80.51
CA TYR A 797 76.64 79.85 80.36
C TYR A 797 77.60 79.51 81.50
N SER A 798 78.88 79.33 81.15
CA SER A 798 79.99 79.10 82.09
C SER A 798 81.14 80.04 81.76
N PRO A 799 81.64 80.84 82.73
CA PRO A 799 82.70 81.81 82.49
C PRO A 799 84.07 81.18 82.16
N THR A 800 84.27 79.91 82.45
CA THR A 800 85.53 79.22 82.14
C THR A 800 85.52 78.54 80.77
N LYS A 801 84.37 78.49 80.09
CA LYS A 801 84.24 77.86 78.78
C LYS A 801 84.43 78.90 77.68
N ALA A 802 85.19 78.56 76.66
CA ALA A 802 85.29 79.35 75.44
C ALA A 802 84.11 79.05 74.51
N TYR A 803 83.54 80.11 73.93
CA TYR A 803 82.41 80.08 73.01
C TYR A 803 82.81 80.70 71.69
N VAL A 804 82.25 80.23 70.57
CA VAL A 804 82.48 80.79 69.23
C VAL A 804 81.23 81.48 68.69
N ALA A 805 81.39 82.26 67.62
CA ALA A 805 80.26 82.88 66.93
C ALA A 805 79.17 81.84 66.60
N GLY A 806 77.95 82.04 67.09
CA GLY A 806 76.83 81.15 66.85
C GLY A 806 76.38 80.33 68.06
N ASP A 807 77.24 80.11 69.05
CA ASP A 807 76.91 79.32 70.24
C ASP A 807 75.79 79.99 71.06
N ILE A 808 74.79 79.21 71.47
CA ILE A 808 73.66 79.68 72.27
C ILE A 808 73.75 79.10 73.67
N VAL A 809 73.65 79.97 74.67
CA VAL A 809 73.64 79.60 76.09
C VAL A 809 72.51 80.29 76.84
N MET A 810 72.13 79.71 77.97
CA MET A 810 71.23 80.33 78.94
C MET A 810 72.04 81.00 80.06
N TYR A 811 71.79 82.29 80.32
CA TYR A 811 72.37 82.99 81.47
C TYR A 811 71.29 83.84 82.14
N ASN A 812 71.08 83.64 83.45
CA ASN A 812 70.02 84.28 84.24
C ASN A 812 68.62 84.20 83.59
N GLY A 813 68.26 83.04 83.05
CA GLY A 813 66.93 82.84 82.47
C GLY A 813 66.74 83.42 81.06
N VAL A 814 67.80 83.96 80.45
CA VAL A 814 67.76 84.59 79.13
C VAL A 814 68.74 83.90 78.18
N LYS A 815 68.34 83.71 76.92
CA LYS A 815 69.20 83.14 75.88
C LYS A 815 70.12 84.21 75.31
N TYR A 816 71.39 83.84 75.17
CA TYR A 816 72.39 84.67 74.53
C TYR A 816 73.09 83.88 73.45
N LYS A 817 73.41 84.56 72.35
CA LYS A 817 74.20 84.03 71.26
C LYS A 817 75.55 84.76 71.20
N ALA A 818 76.64 84.02 71.10
CA ALA A 818 77.95 84.62 70.92
C ALA A 818 78.07 85.19 69.50
N LYS A 819 78.49 86.44 69.35
CA LYS A 819 78.71 87.09 68.05
C LYS A 819 80.08 86.74 67.45
N TRP A 820 81.06 86.49 68.31
CA TRP A 820 82.43 86.07 67.98
C TRP A 820 83.00 85.28 69.15
N TRP A 821 84.26 84.83 69.04
CA TRP A 821 84.89 84.03 70.08
C TRP A 821 84.99 84.81 71.41
N THR A 822 84.58 84.20 72.53
CA THR A 822 84.65 84.80 73.86
C THR A 822 84.80 83.75 74.97
N GLN A 823 85.51 84.10 76.03
CA GLN A 823 85.68 83.29 77.24
C GLN A 823 85.78 84.22 78.45
N GLY A 824 84.97 83.97 79.48
CA GLY A 824 84.95 84.78 80.71
C GLY A 824 84.13 86.06 80.64
N GLU A 825 83.69 86.50 79.47
CA GLU A 825 82.84 87.69 79.34
C GLU A 825 81.37 87.36 79.65
N THR A 826 80.83 87.94 80.73
CA THR A 826 79.46 87.70 81.20
C THR A 826 78.40 88.21 80.21
N PRO A 827 77.46 87.35 79.73
CA PRO A 827 76.40 87.77 78.82
C PRO A 827 75.53 88.92 79.38
N GLY A 828 75.36 89.99 78.60
CA GLY A 828 74.54 91.16 78.96
C GLY A 828 75.25 92.25 79.78
N ALA A 829 76.54 92.09 80.13
CA ALA A 829 77.27 93.08 80.93
C ALA A 829 77.62 94.36 80.15
N ASN A 830 77.76 94.29 78.83
CA ASN A 830 78.10 95.43 77.97
C ASN A 830 77.26 95.38 76.68
N GLN A 831 76.59 96.48 76.33
CA GLN A 831 75.74 96.57 75.12
C GLN A 831 76.50 96.36 73.81
N TRP A 832 77.81 96.58 73.80
CA TRP A 832 78.68 96.33 72.64
C TRP A 832 79.58 95.09 72.81
N GLY A 833 79.35 94.28 73.87
CA GLY A 833 80.14 93.09 74.20
C GLY A 833 79.92 91.89 73.26
N ALA A 834 80.56 90.76 73.54
CA ALA A 834 80.57 89.58 72.65
C ALA A 834 79.22 88.83 72.56
N TRP A 835 78.28 89.10 73.46
CA TRP A 835 76.99 88.41 73.54
C TRP A 835 75.84 89.28 73.03
N GLU A 836 75.01 88.72 72.16
CA GLU A 836 73.71 89.29 71.80
C GLU A 836 72.59 88.54 72.52
N LYS A 837 71.65 89.28 73.12
CA LYS A 837 70.43 88.68 73.69
C LYS A 837 69.54 88.23 72.54
N ILE A 838 69.13 86.96 72.58
CA ILE A 838 68.15 86.42 71.64
C ILE A 838 66.93 85.94 72.43
N ASN A 839 65.74 86.13 71.86
CA ASN A 839 64.50 85.74 72.52
C ASN A 839 64.22 84.24 72.37
#